data_AF-A0A166U098-F1
#
_entry.id   AF-A0A166U098-F1
#
_cell.length_a   1.000
_cell.length_b   1.000
_cell.length_c   1.000
_cell.angle_alpha   90.00
_cell.angle_beta   90.00
_cell.angle_gamma   90.00
#
_symmetry.space_group_name_H-M   'P 1'
#
loop_
_entity.id
_entity.type
_entity.pdbx_description
1 polymer ?
#
loop_
_entity_poly.entity_id
_entity_poly.type
_entity_poly.pdbx_seq_one_letter_code
_entity_poly.pdbx_strand_id
1 'polypeptide(L)'
;MGSLGSVLGNFIHVPARLTYNTKKPIEAVLLGLAFSLVLARLYLRLIRQRQKLTISDWILIISMLDALALFSTDTMAYTLGGMDEYDPNAPEAPGDEQIRLMKVAFAGNYFYDTGIYFPKLALLAFYFKLVPPTMPLLRKVLYGTCGLTLAFAVTTCFLDTFWCGPNVSVNWDLESTCSTFDSKAVFRIDWGMNFVSDLLIFAIPFPLLFGLQLSKRYIVGLAATFSTGMITIGASVGRFATVEAISAWTNVYVLSMTEMAAAIIVVSLPALKSLLHRRGLATSKYGTGQTESDGLAYKKHPTASSHSHFKLSSGRDPYEATTRVVAENESGSEVELNNLKRSDVIYKSARTAVSQTPVKMAYFIDGKDCMISEWILLAVSYVFVGLRVYTRLFRLREKLALSDYLLILSAFNALALIICDTLTYQLGVMDNWESSVTLSKISFASNYFYDVGMGFPKMSMLAFYWAYFPADTSPTMRKALWGITAFVGLSYMAILWDDTFFCGKNVSVQWSQEEGACSVFYAPEPFILNFTLNLACYIFVYVLPLTLLAQGVLKPSKGLTIAFVLGLLTIFTTIVRFITLKVGTGQENLVYPLSILEMTLAITVVALPGLKPLLDRSSKSPSIETVEVENQNKNFS
;
A
#
# COMPACT_ATOMS: atom_id res chain seq x y z
N MET A 1 -17.46 -7.71 -38.35
CA MET A 1 -17.09 -6.30 -38.08
C MET A 1 -15.68 -6.27 -37.50
N GLY A 2 -14.67 -6.21 -38.39
CA GLY A 2 -13.27 -6.49 -38.09
C GLY A 2 -12.37 -5.26 -37.93
N SER A 3 -12.87 -4.13 -37.40
CA SER A 3 -12.08 -2.90 -37.31
C SER A 3 -12.20 -2.14 -35.97
N LEU A 4 -12.98 -2.63 -35.00
CA LEU A 4 -13.00 -2.05 -33.64
C LEU A 4 -12.36 -2.95 -32.56
N GLY A 5 -12.24 -4.25 -32.83
CA GLY A 5 -11.52 -5.18 -31.94
C GLY A 5 -9.99 -4.98 -31.92
N SER A 6 -9.43 -4.35 -32.96
CA SER A 6 -7.99 -4.07 -33.07
C SER A 6 -7.56 -2.83 -32.28
N VAL A 7 -8.49 -1.95 -31.87
CA VAL A 7 -8.16 -0.72 -31.14
C VAL A 7 -8.22 -0.94 -29.63
N LEU A 8 -9.10 -1.82 -29.14
CA LEU A 8 -9.22 -2.19 -27.73
C LEU A 8 -8.25 -3.31 -27.30
N GLY A 9 -7.85 -4.20 -28.22
CA GLY A 9 -6.82 -5.21 -27.97
C GLY A 9 -5.40 -4.66 -27.75
N ASN A 10 -5.18 -3.36 -27.99
CA ASN A 10 -3.87 -2.72 -27.84
C ASN A 10 -3.63 -2.06 -26.48
N PHE A 11 -4.64 -1.94 -25.60
CA PHE A 11 -4.48 -1.28 -24.30
C PHE A 11 -4.28 -2.23 -23.11
N ILE A 12 -4.63 -3.51 -23.27
CA ILE A 12 -4.44 -4.56 -22.24
C ILE A 12 -3.85 -5.83 -22.89
N HIS A 13 -2.89 -5.63 -23.80
CA HIS A 13 -1.85 -6.62 -24.00
C HIS A 13 -0.61 -6.04 -23.34
N VAL A 14 -0.28 -6.50 -22.13
CA VAL A 14 1.15 -6.62 -21.82
C VAL A 14 1.65 -7.59 -22.90
N PRO A 15 2.52 -7.17 -23.82
CA PRO A 15 2.89 -8.03 -24.92
C PRO A 15 3.57 -9.25 -24.32
N ALA A 16 2.96 -10.43 -24.47
CA ALA A 16 3.59 -11.71 -24.18
C ALA A 16 4.76 -12.01 -25.14
N ARG A 17 5.25 -11.01 -25.88
CA ARG A 17 6.31 -11.10 -26.89
C ARG A 17 7.15 -9.82 -26.91
N LEU A 18 7.85 -9.54 -25.82
CA LEU A 18 8.98 -8.61 -25.84
C LEU A 18 10.25 -9.45 -25.90
N THR A 19 10.88 -9.51 -27.08
CA THR A 19 12.22 -10.10 -27.27
C THR A 19 13.26 -9.34 -26.44
N TYR A 20 14.38 -9.99 -26.10
CA TYR A 20 15.46 -9.39 -25.30
C TYR A 20 15.95 -8.03 -25.86
N ASN A 21 15.90 -7.86 -27.19
CA ASN A 21 16.21 -6.61 -27.90
C ASN A 21 15.33 -5.42 -27.50
N THR A 22 14.16 -5.65 -26.90
CA THR A 22 13.22 -4.61 -26.48
C THR A 22 13.20 -4.39 -24.97
N LYS A 23 13.57 -5.37 -24.14
CA LYS A 23 13.58 -5.26 -22.67
C LYS A 23 14.76 -4.45 -22.12
N LYS A 24 15.97 -4.80 -22.57
CA LYS A 24 17.22 -4.09 -22.20
C LYS A 24 17.18 -2.57 -22.43
N PRO A 25 16.68 -2.04 -23.58
CA PRO A 25 16.61 -0.59 -23.77
C PRO A 25 15.60 0.09 -22.84
N ILE A 26 14.51 -0.58 -22.44
CA ILE A 26 13.54 -0.03 -21.47
C ILE A 26 14.20 0.18 -20.12
N GLU A 27 14.88 -0.85 -19.61
CA GLU A 27 15.64 -0.78 -18.35
C GLU A 27 16.72 0.30 -18.39
N ALA A 28 17.47 0.39 -19.50
CA ALA A 28 18.50 1.41 -19.69
C ALA A 28 17.93 2.84 -19.68
N VAL A 29 16.77 3.05 -20.30
CA VAL A 29 16.09 4.36 -20.30
C VAL A 29 15.61 4.72 -18.90
N LEU A 30 15.02 3.77 -18.16
CA LEU A 30 14.58 3.97 -16.78
C LEU A 30 15.76 4.29 -15.85
N LEU A 31 16.86 3.55 -15.98
CA LEU A 31 18.10 3.80 -15.23
C LEU A 31 18.65 5.19 -15.54
N GLY A 32 18.77 5.52 -16.82
CA GLY A 32 19.30 6.80 -17.29
C GLY A 32 18.47 7.98 -16.77
N LEU A 33 17.15 7.85 -16.77
CA LEU A 33 16.25 8.84 -16.19
C LEU A 33 16.49 8.98 -14.68
N ALA A 34 16.53 7.88 -13.93
CA ALA A 34 16.77 7.91 -12.49
C ALA A 34 18.12 8.56 -12.14
N PHE A 35 19.19 8.15 -12.82
CA PHE A 35 20.54 8.72 -12.68
C PHE A 35 20.57 10.21 -12.97
N SER A 36 19.94 10.64 -14.06
CA SER A 36 19.91 12.06 -14.43
C SER A 36 19.28 12.93 -13.34
N LEU A 37 18.22 12.45 -12.68
CA LEU A 37 17.54 13.16 -11.61
C LEU A 37 18.34 13.16 -10.31
N VAL A 38 19.01 12.06 -9.96
CA VAL A 38 19.92 12.00 -8.81
C VAL A 38 21.09 12.96 -9.01
N LEU A 39 21.74 12.92 -10.17
CA LEU A 39 22.84 13.83 -10.50
C LEU A 39 22.38 15.29 -10.51
N ALA A 40 21.20 15.59 -11.06
CA ALA A 40 20.62 16.93 -10.99
C ALA A 40 20.38 17.37 -9.54
N ARG A 41 19.85 16.49 -8.68
CA ARG A 41 19.68 16.77 -7.24
C ARG A 41 21.01 17.06 -6.55
N LEU A 42 22.05 16.25 -6.80
CA LEU A 42 23.37 16.42 -6.21
C LEU A 42 24.05 17.70 -6.69
N TYR A 43 24.03 17.97 -8.00
CA TYR A 43 24.54 19.19 -8.62
C TYR A 43 23.91 20.44 -7.99
N LEU A 44 22.58 20.43 -7.82
CA LEU A 44 21.89 21.57 -7.23
C LEU A 44 22.27 21.80 -5.79
N ARG A 45 22.39 20.73 -4.99
CA ARG A 45 22.71 20.85 -3.58
C ARG A 45 24.16 21.27 -3.36
N LEU A 46 25.11 20.62 -4.04
CA LEU A 46 26.54 20.86 -3.87
C LEU A 46 27.01 22.14 -4.55
N ILE A 47 26.67 22.33 -5.82
CA ILE A 47 27.26 23.41 -6.64
C ILE A 47 26.40 24.67 -6.54
N ARG A 48 25.08 24.55 -6.75
CA ARG A 48 24.20 25.73 -6.82
C ARG A 48 23.80 26.27 -5.44
N GLN A 49 23.51 25.39 -4.49
CA GLN A 49 23.09 25.76 -3.14
C GLN A 49 24.25 25.79 -2.14
N ARG A 50 25.42 25.22 -2.49
CA ARG A 50 26.61 25.10 -1.62
C ARG A 50 26.29 24.50 -0.25
N GLN A 51 25.38 23.53 -0.22
CA GLN A 51 24.98 22.82 0.99
C GLN A 51 25.68 21.47 1.08
N LYS A 52 25.94 21.04 2.32
CA LYS A 52 26.51 19.71 2.59
C LYS A 52 25.50 18.61 2.25
N LEU A 53 26.01 17.45 1.84
CA LEU A 53 25.20 16.26 1.63
C LEU A 53 24.55 15.82 2.94
N THR A 54 23.31 15.38 2.82
CA THR A 54 22.50 14.90 3.92
C THR A 54 22.52 13.38 3.96
N ILE A 55 22.13 12.76 5.08
CA ILE A 55 22.04 11.29 5.18
C ILE A 55 21.17 10.70 4.05
N SER A 56 20.05 11.36 3.74
CA SER A 56 19.18 11.00 2.61
C SER A 56 19.91 11.01 1.25
N ASP A 57 20.86 11.93 1.04
CA ASP A 57 21.62 11.99 -0.22
C ASP A 57 22.67 10.88 -0.31
N TRP A 58 23.32 10.52 0.80
CA TRP A 58 24.27 9.40 0.84
C TRP A 58 23.59 8.06 0.59
N ILE A 59 22.45 7.80 1.24
CA ILE A 59 21.67 6.57 1.01
C ILE A 59 21.15 6.52 -0.42
N LEU A 60 20.74 7.65 -1.00
CA LEU A 60 20.32 7.72 -2.40
C LEU A 60 21.46 7.41 -3.39
N ILE A 61 22.69 7.81 -3.08
CA ILE A 61 23.87 7.42 -3.89
C ILE A 61 24.10 5.91 -3.81
N ILE A 62 23.95 5.30 -2.64
CA ILE A 62 24.05 3.84 -2.48
C ILE A 62 22.97 3.14 -3.34
N SER A 63 21.72 3.61 -3.25
CA SER A 63 20.62 3.11 -4.08
C SER A 63 20.89 3.25 -5.59
N MET A 64 21.55 4.33 -6.01
CA MET A 64 21.94 4.54 -7.40
C MET A 64 23.01 3.53 -7.86
N LEU A 65 24.00 3.23 -7.02
CA LEU A 65 25.03 2.23 -7.30
C LEU A 65 24.44 0.81 -7.34
N ASP A 66 23.51 0.52 -6.45
CA ASP A 66 22.79 -0.74 -6.39
C ASP A 66 21.91 -0.97 -7.63
N ALA A 67 21.16 0.04 -8.08
CA ALA A 67 20.39 -0.04 -9.33
C ALA A 67 21.28 -0.25 -10.58
N LEU A 68 22.53 0.25 -10.56
CA LEU A 68 23.50 -0.03 -11.61
C LEU A 68 24.01 -1.48 -11.56
N ALA A 69 24.20 -2.01 -10.36
CA ALA A 69 24.57 -3.42 -10.16
C ALA A 69 23.46 -4.34 -10.66
N LEU A 70 22.20 -4.06 -10.31
CA LEU A 70 21.02 -4.77 -10.81
C LEU A 70 20.95 -4.75 -12.35
N PHE A 71 21.07 -3.58 -12.98
CA PHE A 71 21.08 -3.49 -14.44
C PHE A 71 22.25 -4.26 -15.09
N SER A 72 23.39 -4.33 -14.41
CA SER A 72 24.56 -5.07 -14.87
C SER A 72 24.31 -6.58 -14.79
N THR A 73 23.73 -7.08 -13.69
CA THR A 73 23.36 -8.49 -13.56
C THR A 73 22.27 -8.88 -14.55
N ASP A 74 21.29 -8.02 -14.79
CA ASP A 74 20.23 -8.25 -15.79
C ASP A 74 20.85 -8.33 -17.18
N THR A 75 21.73 -7.38 -17.53
CA THR A 75 22.51 -7.40 -18.78
C THR A 75 23.31 -8.69 -18.95
N MET A 76 23.94 -9.19 -17.89
CA MET A 76 24.68 -10.45 -17.93
C MET A 76 23.75 -11.66 -18.09
N ALA A 77 22.61 -11.68 -17.39
CA ALA A 77 21.59 -12.73 -17.53
C ALA A 77 21.04 -12.78 -18.96
N TYR A 78 20.78 -11.62 -19.58
CA TYR A 78 20.39 -11.52 -21.00
C TYR A 78 21.45 -12.13 -21.93
N THR A 79 22.74 -11.91 -21.67
CA THR A 79 23.82 -12.45 -22.53
C THR A 79 24.05 -13.95 -22.35
N LEU A 80 23.62 -14.52 -21.23
CA LEU A 80 23.77 -15.95 -20.89
C LEU A 80 22.52 -16.78 -21.24
N GLY A 81 21.56 -16.21 -21.97
CA GLY A 81 20.34 -16.91 -22.38
C GLY A 81 19.32 -17.12 -21.25
N GLY A 82 19.50 -16.47 -20.09
CA GLY A 82 18.60 -16.64 -18.93
C GLY A 82 17.18 -16.10 -19.12
N MET A 83 16.90 -15.45 -20.25
CA MET A 83 15.59 -14.93 -20.62
C MET A 83 15.15 -15.33 -22.03
N ASP A 84 15.82 -16.32 -22.62
CA ASP A 84 15.39 -16.88 -23.88
C ASP A 84 14.08 -17.67 -23.68
N GLU A 85 13.23 -17.67 -24.71
CA GLU A 85 12.00 -18.46 -24.68
C GLU A 85 12.38 -19.94 -24.62
N TYR A 86 11.74 -20.70 -23.72
CA TYR A 86 12.03 -22.12 -23.55
C TYR A 86 11.80 -22.86 -24.87
N ASP A 87 12.88 -23.20 -25.56
CA ASP A 87 12.85 -24.04 -26.76
C ASP A 87 13.20 -25.48 -26.35
N PRO A 88 12.23 -26.41 -26.33
CA PRO A 88 12.47 -27.81 -25.97
C PRO A 88 13.42 -28.53 -26.94
N ASN A 89 13.76 -27.93 -28.09
CA ASN A 89 14.69 -28.48 -29.07
C ASN A 89 16.10 -27.85 -29.00
N ALA A 90 16.32 -26.87 -28.13
CA ALA A 90 17.64 -26.28 -27.94
C ALA A 90 18.58 -27.30 -27.25
N PRO A 91 19.87 -27.35 -27.63
CA PRO A 91 20.85 -28.15 -26.91
C PRO A 91 20.92 -27.69 -25.44
N GLU A 92 21.02 -28.63 -24.50
CA GLU A 92 21.29 -28.28 -23.10
C GLU A 92 22.58 -27.46 -23.01
N ALA A 93 22.50 -26.30 -22.35
CA ALA A 93 23.65 -25.44 -22.15
C ALA A 93 24.74 -26.18 -21.36
N PRO A 94 26.03 -25.97 -21.66
CA PRO A 94 27.13 -26.49 -20.86
C PRO A 94 26.95 -26.18 -19.35
N GLY A 95 27.26 -27.14 -18.48
CA GLY A 95 27.02 -27.00 -17.03
C GLY A 95 27.72 -25.77 -16.41
N ASP A 96 28.85 -25.35 -16.97
CA ASP A 96 29.56 -24.13 -16.55
C ASP A 96 28.83 -22.83 -16.93
N GLU A 97 28.11 -22.81 -18.05
CA GLU A 97 27.24 -21.69 -18.43
C GLU A 97 26.00 -21.63 -17.54
N GLN A 98 25.40 -22.79 -17.20
CA GLN A 98 24.27 -22.87 -16.26
C GLN A 98 24.65 -22.35 -14.87
N ILE A 99 25.78 -22.81 -14.32
CA ILE A 99 26.28 -22.33 -13.01
C ILE A 99 26.55 -20.82 -13.06
N ARG A 100 27.07 -20.31 -14.19
CA ARG A 100 27.32 -18.87 -14.35
C ARG A 100 26.01 -18.08 -14.34
N LEU A 101 24.97 -18.58 -15.03
CA LEU A 101 23.65 -17.97 -15.02
C LEU A 101 23.03 -17.97 -13.63
N MET A 102 23.07 -19.09 -12.91
CA MET A 102 22.54 -19.20 -11.53
C MET A 102 23.24 -18.21 -10.59
N LYS A 103 24.56 -18.05 -10.69
CA LYS A 103 25.31 -17.04 -9.90
C LYS A 103 24.87 -15.61 -10.21
N VAL A 104 24.63 -15.31 -11.49
CA VAL A 104 24.17 -13.98 -11.92
C VAL A 104 22.74 -13.73 -11.46
N ALA A 105 21.84 -14.72 -11.57
CA ALA A 105 20.46 -14.64 -11.10
C ALA A 105 20.39 -14.45 -9.58
N PHE A 106 21.19 -15.21 -8.82
CA PHE A 106 21.33 -15.04 -7.38
C PHE A 106 21.80 -13.63 -7.01
N ALA A 107 22.85 -13.12 -7.69
CA ALA A 107 23.34 -11.76 -7.45
C ALA A 107 22.30 -10.69 -7.81
N GLY A 108 21.59 -10.84 -8.94
CA GLY A 108 20.58 -9.89 -9.39
C GLY A 108 19.37 -9.82 -8.44
N ASN A 109 18.89 -10.97 -7.98
CA ASN A 109 17.85 -11.04 -6.96
C ASN A 109 18.31 -10.33 -5.67
N TYR A 110 19.53 -10.61 -5.21
CA TYR A 110 20.10 -9.95 -4.03
C TYR A 110 20.15 -8.42 -4.15
N PHE A 111 20.61 -7.89 -5.30
CA PHE A 111 20.65 -6.44 -5.54
C PHE A 111 19.26 -5.83 -5.56
N TYR A 112 18.26 -6.49 -6.15
CA TYR A 112 16.91 -5.95 -6.09
C TYR A 112 16.30 -6.04 -4.67
N ASP A 113 16.30 -7.24 -4.06
CA ASP A 113 15.55 -7.52 -2.84
C ASP A 113 16.14 -6.75 -1.65
N THR A 114 17.47 -6.61 -1.55
CA THR A 114 18.08 -5.74 -0.54
C THR A 114 18.12 -4.26 -0.95
N GLY A 115 18.30 -3.98 -2.24
CA GLY A 115 18.48 -2.64 -2.77
C GLY A 115 17.24 -1.75 -2.68
N ILE A 116 16.04 -2.35 -2.80
CA ILE A 116 14.77 -1.63 -2.77
C ILE A 116 14.51 -0.90 -1.44
N TYR A 117 15.20 -1.30 -0.37
CA TYR A 117 15.12 -0.65 0.93
C TYR A 117 15.94 0.65 1.02
N PHE A 118 16.99 0.83 0.21
CA PHE A 118 17.78 2.07 0.22
C PHE A 118 16.96 3.33 -0.15
N PRO A 119 16.19 3.38 -1.25
CA PRO A 119 15.39 4.56 -1.55
C PRO A 119 14.31 4.82 -0.48
N LYS A 120 13.77 3.76 0.15
CA LYS A 120 12.84 3.86 1.30
C LYS A 120 13.49 4.50 2.52
N LEU A 121 14.70 4.07 2.88
CA LEU A 121 15.49 4.66 3.96
C LEU A 121 15.89 6.10 3.64
N ALA A 122 16.22 6.43 2.39
CA ALA A 122 16.49 7.79 1.95
C ALA A 122 15.24 8.69 2.09
N LEU A 123 14.04 8.17 1.84
CA LEU A 123 12.76 8.86 2.04
C LEU A 123 12.44 9.06 3.52
N LEU A 124 12.62 8.02 4.35
CA LEU A 124 12.46 8.12 5.81
C LEU A 124 13.42 9.15 6.41
N ALA A 125 14.68 9.17 5.97
CA ALA A 125 15.65 10.19 6.37
C ALA A 125 15.19 11.61 5.98
N PHE A 126 14.50 11.75 4.85
CA PHE A 126 13.85 13.01 4.46
C PHE A 126 12.67 13.35 5.38
N TYR A 127 11.86 12.37 5.79
CA TYR A 127 10.76 12.58 6.74
C TYR A 127 11.23 13.02 8.13
N PHE A 128 12.37 12.53 8.60
CA PHE A 128 12.95 13.01 9.87
C PHE A 128 13.31 14.50 9.84
N LYS A 129 13.51 15.08 8.65
CA LYS A 129 13.66 16.53 8.47
C LYS A 129 12.33 17.25 8.31
N LEU A 130 11.33 16.60 7.72
CA LEU A 130 10.02 17.17 7.45
C LEU A 130 9.16 17.25 8.71
N VAL A 131 9.13 16.19 9.52
CA VAL A 131 8.32 16.09 10.74
C VAL A 131 9.00 16.90 11.84
N PRO A 132 8.40 17.97 12.39
CA PRO A 132 9.03 18.73 13.45
C PRO A 132 9.10 17.94 14.78
N PRO A 133 10.08 18.20 15.67
CA PRO A 133 10.16 17.56 16.99
C PRO A 133 8.94 17.81 17.88
N THR A 134 8.16 18.85 17.59
CA THR A 134 6.93 19.22 18.31
C THR A 134 5.77 18.24 18.12
N MET A 135 5.89 17.26 17.21
CA MET A 135 4.89 16.21 16.98
C MET A 135 5.41 14.85 17.51
N PRO A 136 5.36 14.60 18.83
CA PRO A 136 6.02 13.44 19.45
C PRO A 136 5.42 12.10 19.00
N LEU A 137 4.10 12.02 18.80
CA LEU A 137 3.45 10.79 18.33
C LEU A 137 3.92 10.43 16.92
N LEU A 138 3.94 11.39 16.00
CA LEU A 138 4.39 11.16 14.63
C LEU A 138 5.89 10.86 14.56
N ARG A 139 6.70 11.46 15.43
CA ARG A 139 8.11 11.11 15.60
C ARG A 139 8.28 9.66 16.06
N LYS A 140 7.49 9.19 17.04
CA LYS A 140 7.50 7.77 17.48
C LYS A 140 7.12 6.82 16.34
N VAL A 141 6.06 7.14 15.59
CA VAL A 141 5.66 6.36 14.41
C VAL A 141 6.80 6.31 13.39
N LEU A 142 7.44 7.45 13.10
CA LEU A 142 8.56 7.53 12.16
C LEU A 142 9.79 6.71 12.62
N TYR A 143 10.13 6.72 13.92
CA TYR A 143 11.17 5.84 14.47
C TYR A 143 10.78 4.36 14.34
N GLY A 144 9.53 4.01 14.65
CA GLY A 144 9.01 2.66 14.53
C GLY A 144 9.06 2.15 13.09
N THR A 145 8.57 2.93 12.12
CA THR A 145 8.63 2.57 10.69
C THR A 145 10.07 2.45 10.21
N CYS A 146 10.96 3.36 10.61
CA CYS A 146 12.39 3.26 10.26
C CYS A 146 13.04 1.99 10.80
N GLY A 147 12.80 1.68 12.07
CA GLY A 147 13.31 0.45 12.70
C GLY A 147 12.77 -0.81 12.04
N LEU A 148 11.47 -0.83 11.70
CA LEU A 148 10.84 -1.96 11.02
C LEU A 148 11.37 -2.13 9.58
N THR A 149 11.50 -1.05 8.80
CA THR A 149 12.08 -1.11 7.45
C THR A 149 13.52 -1.61 7.48
N LEU A 150 14.31 -1.21 8.48
CA LEU A 150 15.67 -1.72 8.64
C LEU A 150 15.67 -3.21 9.03
N ALA A 151 14.76 -3.62 9.91
CA ALA A 151 14.61 -5.03 10.27
C ALA A 151 14.21 -5.89 9.07
N PHE A 152 13.30 -5.42 8.22
CA PHE A 152 12.95 -6.08 6.96
C PHE A 152 14.14 -6.17 6.00
N ALA A 153 14.89 -5.08 5.80
CA ALA A 153 16.09 -5.11 4.96
C ALA A 153 17.14 -6.13 5.44
N VAL A 154 17.35 -6.22 6.75
CA VAL A 154 18.22 -7.23 7.35
C VAL A 154 17.64 -8.62 7.16
N THR A 155 16.33 -8.81 7.41
CA THR A 155 15.67 -10.11 7.26
C THR A 155 15.77 -10.63 5.83
N THR A 156 15.49 -9.81 4.83
CA THR A 156 15.66 -10.14 3.39
C THR A 156 17.10 -10.57 3.10
N CYS A 157 18.10 -9.78 3.54
CA CYS A 157 19.52 -10.13 3.38
C CYS A 157 19.88 -11.51 3.96
N PHE A 158 19.37 -11.84 5.15
CA PHE A 158 19.59 -13.16 5.77
C PHE A 158 18.80 -14.28 5.08
N LEU A 159 17.55 -14.02 4.67
CA LEU A 159 16.76 -14.98 3.91
C LEU A 159 17.46 -15.32 2.60
N ASP A 160 17.87 -14.31 1.84
CA ASP A 160 18.50 -14.52 0.53
C ASP A 160 19.80 -15.33 0.64
N THR A 161 20.60 -15.03 1.67
CA THR A 161 21.89 -15.67 1.91
C THR A 161 21.76 -17.10 2.44
N PHE A 162 20.82 -17.36 3.35
CA PHE A 162 20.81 -18.58 4.17
C PHE A 162 19.56 -19.46 3.99
N TRP A 163 18.67 -19.16 3.03
CA TRP A 163 17.48 -19.98 2.78
C TRP A 163 17.82 -21.46 2.53
N CYS A 164 18.84 -21.73 1.72
CA CYS A 164 19.32 -23.08 1.40
C CYS A 164 20.33 -23.64 2.40
N GLY A 165 20.47 -23.01 3.57
CA GLY A 165 21.39 -23.39 4.63
C GLY A 165 22.65 -22.52 4.71
N PRO A 166 23.61 -22.88 5.59
CA PRO A 166 24.80 -22.06 5.85
C PRO A 166 25.80 -22.03 4.68
N ASN A 167 25.73 -22.99 3.76
CA ASN A 167 26.59 -23.02 2.59
C ASN A 167 25.93 -22.30 1.41
N VAL A 168 26.36 -21.06 1.16
CA VAL A 168 25.79 -20.20 0.10
C VAL A 168 25.94 -20.83 -1.30
N SER A 169 26.95 -21.67 -1.52
CA SER A 169 27.21 -22.26 -2.85
C SER A 169 26.13 -23.21 -3.35
N VAL A 170 25.25 -23.67 -2.45
CA VAL A 170 24.10 -24.51 -2.78
C VAL A 170 23.15 -23.83 -3.78
N ASN A 171 23.09 -22.49 -3.77
CA ASN A 171 22.24 -21.71 -4.68
C ASN A 171 22.64 -21.82 -6.16
N TRP A 172 23.83 -22.32 -6.49
CA TRP A 172 24.30 -22.51 -7.86
C TRP A 172 24.91 -23.90 -8.06
N ASP A 173 24.44 -24.87 -7.28
CA ASP A 173 24.80 -26.28 -7.42
C ASP A 173 23.79 -26.99 -8.32
N LEU A 174 24.28 -27.68 -9.35
CA LEU A 174 23.44 -28.37 -10.35
C LEU A 174 22.75 -29.61 -9.77
N GLU A 175 23.29 -30.19 -8.69
CA GLU A 175 22.72 -31.36 -8.02
C GLU A 175 21.72 -30.99 -6.91
N SER A 176 21.69 -29.71 -6.51
CA SER A 176 20.79 -29.20 -5.48
C SER A 176 19.44 -28.82 -6.07
N THR A 177 18.36 -29.11 -5.34
CA THR A 177 17.00 -28.64 -5.66
C THR A 177 16.63 -27.33 -4.97
N CYS A 178 17.52 -26.77 -4.15
CA CYS A 178 17.28 -25.53 -3.41
C CYS A 178 17.98 -24.33 -4.07
N SER A 179 17.19 -23.31 -4.38
CA SER A 179 17.62 -22.01 -4.89
C SER A 179 16.74 -20.94 -4.26
N THR A 180 17.34 -19.92 -3.66
CA THR A 180 16.60 -18.74 -3.15
C THR A 180 15.84 -18.06 -4.29
N PHE A 181 16.49 -17.91 -5.46
CA PHE A 181 15.93 -17.23 -6.63
C PHE A 181 14.63 -17.90 -7.14
N ASP A 182 14.59 -19.23 -7.18
CA ASP A 182 13.43 -19.99 -7.67
C ASP A 182 12.38 -20.25 -6.58
N SER A 183 12.69 -19.93 -5.32
CA SER A 183 11.82 -20.18 -4.18
C SER A 183 10.66 -19.19 -4.14
N LYS A 184 9.47 -19.66 -4.53
CA LYS A 184 8.22 -18.90 -4.36
C LYS A 184 7.96 -18.48 -2.92
N ALA A 185 8.41 -19.28 -1.94
CA ALA A 185 8.24 -18.96 -0.53
C ALA A 185 9.06 -17.73 -0.13
N VAL A 186 10.32 -17.65 -0.53
CA VAL A 186 11.19 -16.49 -0.28
C VAL A 186 10.62 -15.26 -0.97
N PHE A 187 10.32 -15.37 -2.26
CA PHE A 187 9.69 -14.29 -3.03
C PHE A 187 8.45 -13.70 -2.35
N ARG A 188 7.55 -14.54 -1.83
CA ARG A 188 6.33 -14.09 -1.14
C ARG A 188 6.63 -13.34 0.16
N ILE A 189 7.61 -13.82 0.93
CA ILE A 189 8.02 -13.20 2.20
C ILE A 189 8.64 -11.82 1.92
N ASP A 190 9.59 -11.73 0.99
CA ASP A 190 10.25 -10.47 0.65
C ASP A 190 9.30 -9.48 0.00
N TRP A 191 8.44 -9.95 -0.89
CA TRP A 191 7.37 -9.12 -1.44
C TRP A 191 6.46 -8.56 -0.35
N GLY A 192 6.05 -9.39 0.63
CA GLY A 192 5.21 -8.97 1.73
C GLY A 192 5.86 -7.89 2.60
N MET A 193 7.13 -8.08 2.96
CA MET A 193 7.90 -7.10 3.73
C MET A 193 8.11 -5.78 2.96
N ASN A 194 8.45 -5.88 1.68
CA ASN A 194 8.58 -4.76 0.76
C ASN A 194 7.27 -3.95 0.71
N PHE A 195 6.15 -4.62 0.45
CA PHE A 195 4.83 -4.00 0.35
C PHE A 195 4.35 -3.36 1.66
N VAL A 196 4.51 -4.05 2.79
CA VAL A 196 4.13 -3.52 4.12
C VAL A 196 4.94 -2.27 4.44
N SER A 197 6.25 -2.27 4.14
CA SER A 197 7.08 -1.08 4.36
C SER A 197 6.62 0.12 3.50
N ASP A 198 6.19 -0.11 2.25
CA ASP A 198 5.66 0.95 1.40
C ASP A 198 4.36 1.54 1.93
N LEU A 199 3.43 0.70 2.41
CA LEU A 199 2.19 1.18 3.02
C LEU A 199 2.46 2.06 4.24
N LEU A 200 3.38 1.65 5.11
CA LEU A 200 3.73 2.42 6.31
C LEU A 200 4.39 3.75 5.96
N ILE A 201 5.34 3.74 5.02
CA ILE A 201 6.02 4.97 4.56
C ILE A 201 5.05 5.91 3.84
N PHE A 202 4.12 5.35 3.07
CA PHE A 202 3.04 6.10 2.43
C PHE A 202 2.09 6.73 3.46
N ALA A 203 1.83 6.06 4.59
CA ALA A 203 0.92 6.54 5.64
C ALA A 203 1.46 7.73 6.47
N ILE A 204 2.79 7.84 6.64
CA ILE A 204 3.45 8.85 7.50
C ILE A 204 3.07 10.32 7.19
N PRO A 205 3.03 10.78 5.93
CA PRO A 205 2.75 12.18 5.64
C PRO A 205 1.28 12.57 5.84
N PHE A 206 0.34 11.63 5.99
CA PHE A 206 -1.07 11.96 6.16
C PHE A 206 -1.37 12.69 7.49
N PRO A 207 -0.91 12.23 8.67
CA PRO A 207 -1.06 12.98 9.92
C PRO A 207 -0.53 14.41 9.90
N LEU A 208 0.53 14.71 9.12
CA LEU A 208 1.05 16.08 8.96
C LEU A 208 0.01 17.03 8.33
N LEU A 209 -0.96 16.50 7.60
CA LEU A 209 -2.02 17.27 6.96
C LEU A 209 -3.09 17.74 7.93
N PHE A 210 -3.21 17.12 9.10
CA PHE A 210 -4.34 17.32 10.00
C PHE A 210 -4.15 18.42 11.04
N GLY A 211 -3.17 19.33 10.91
CA GLY A 211 -2.90 20.26 12.01
C GLY A 211 -2.14 21.55 11.72
N LEU A 212 -1.85 21.92 10.47
CA LEU A 212 -1.07 23.12 10.19
C LEU A 212 -1.56 23.83 8.92
N GLN A 213 -1.59 25.17 8.94
CA GLN A 213 -1.59 25.98 7.71
C GLN A 213 -0.26 25.73 6.99
N LEU A 214 -0.20 24.64 6.23
CA LEU A 214 1.03 24.16 5.63
C LEU A 214 1.48 25.13 4.53
N SER A 215 2.67 25.70 4.69
CA SER A 215 3.31 26.46 3.61
C SER A 215 3.44 25.58 2.35
N LYS A 216 3.40 26.18 1.15
CA LYS A 216 3.49 25.51 -0.17
C LYS A 216 4.69 24.54 -0.33
N ARG A 217 5.65 24.57 0.60
CA ARG A 217 6.81 23.67 0.68
C ARG A 217 6.42 22.27 1.18
N TYR A 218 5.53 22.17 2.16
CA TYR A 218 5.07 20.89 2.73
C TYR A 218 4.08 20.15 1.81
N ILE A 219 3.23 20.88 1.09
CA ILE A 219 2.26 20.32 0.11
C ILE A 219 2.96 19.55 -1.01
N VAL A 220 4.18 19.94 -1.42
CA VAL A 220 4.91 19.19 -2.43
C VAL A 220 5.68 18.02 -1.86
N GLY A 221 6.20 18.11 -0.63
CA GLY A 221 6.66 16.92 0.07
C GLY A 221 5.57 15.85 0.06
N LEU A 222 4.33 16.24 0.39
CA LEU A 222 3.16 15.38 0.35
C LEU A 222 2.81 14.87 -1.06
N ALA A 223 2.79 15.73 -2.08
CA ALA A 223 2.46 15.31 -3.44
C ALA A 223 3.48 14.29 -3.98
N ALA A 224 4.77 14.51 -3.72
CA ALA A 224 5.83 13.58 -4.10
C ALA A 224 5.69 12.23 -3.37
N THR A 225 5.36 12.23 -2.08
CA THR A 225 5.17 10.99 -1.32
C THR A 225 3.94 10.22 -1.76
N PHE A 226 2.88 10.94 -2.12
CA PHE A 226 1.66 10.35 -2.67
C PHE A 226 1.92 9.68 -4.02
N SER A 227 2.65 10.35 -4.91
CA SER A 227 3.10 9.78 -6.18
C SER A 227 4.08 8.61 -6.01
N THR A 228 4.95 8.63 -4.97
CA THR A 228 5.88 7.52 -4.67
C THR A 228 5.11 6.27 -4.29
N GLY A 229 4.23 6.38 -3.29
CA GLY A 229 3.50 5.22 -2.76
C GLY A 229 2.59 4.62 -3.81
N MET A 230 1.88 5.42 -4.60
CA MET A 230 0.99 4.88 -5.64
C MET A 230 1.74 4.12 -6.74
N ILE A 231 2.89 4.62 -7.20
CA ILE A 231 3.65 3.97 -8.27
C ILE A 231 4.34 2.70 -7.75
N THR A 232 4.95 2.76 -6.55
CA THR A 232 5.63 1.61 -5.94
C THR A 232 4.64 0.50 -5.58
N ILE A 233 3.55 0.81 -4.86
CA ILE A 233 2.48 -0.15 -4.52
C ILE A 233 1.90 -0.78 -5.81
N GLY A 234 1.62 0.02 -6.84
CA GLY A 234 1.12 -0.49 -8.11
C GLY A 234 2.11 -1.41 -8.83
N ALA A 235 3.40 -1.05 -8.84
CA ALA A 235 4.46 -1.86 -9.42
C ALA A 235 4.67 -3.17 -8.64
N SER A 236 4.69 -3.14 -7.30
CA SER A 236 4.82 -4.34 -6.48
C SER A 236 3.65 -5.29 -6.68
N VAL A 237 2.42 -4.78 -6.78
CA VAL A 237 1.22 -5.59 -7.09
C VAL A 237 1.32 -6.20 -8.48
N GLY A 238 1.76 -5.43 -9.48
CA GLY A 238 2.02 -5.93 -10.83
C GLY A 238 3.07 -7.06 -10.85
N ARG A 239 4.18 -6.90 -10.12
CA ARG A 239 5.24 -7.92 -9.99
C ARG A 239 4.71 -9.22 -9.38
N PHE A 240 3.97 -9.12 -8.28
CA PHE A 240 3.33 -10.29 -7.65
C PHE A 240 2.37 -11.00 -8.63
N ALA A 241 1.53 -10.24 -9.32
CA ALA A 241 0.62 -10.79 -10.31
C ALA A 241 1.37 -11.50 -11.45
N THR A 242 2.48 -10.95 -11.95
CA THR A 242 3.25 -11.58 -13.03
C THR A 242 3.96 -12.87 -12.63
N VAL A 243 4.49 -12.94 -11.40
CA VAL A 243 5.16 -14.14 -10.88
C VAL A 243 4.16 -15.26 -10.64
N GLU A 244 3.00 -14.93 -10.06
CA GLU A 244 2.00 -15.94 -9.69
C GLU A 244 1.10 -16.36 -10.87
N ALA A 245 0.85 -15.50 -11.87
CA ALA A 245 -0.09 -15.81 -12.96
C ALA A 245 0.58 -16.33 -14.24
N ILE A 246 1.81 -15.90 -14.56
CA ILE A 246 2.41 -16.14 -15.89
C ILE A 246 3.63 -17.09 -15.79
N SER A 247 4.18 -17.31 -14.59
CA SER A 247 5.47 -18.00 -14.39
C SER A 247 6.59 -17.46 -15.32
N ALA A 248 6.44 -16.22 -15.78
CA ALA A 248 7.33 -15.57 -16.72
C ALA A 248 8.38 -14.79 -15.95
N TRP A 249 9.39 -15.49 -15.44
CA TRP A 249 10.56 -14.91 -14.77
C TRP A 249 11.22 -13.79 -15.59
N THR A 250 11.10 -13.86 -16.92
CA THR A 250 11.63 -12.84 -17.86
C THR A 250 10.90 -11.48 -17.81
N ASN A 251 9.70 -11.39 -17.24
CA ASN A 251 9.00 -10.12 -17.01
C ASN A 251 9.32 -9.52 -15.64
N VAL A 252 9.82 -10.36 -14.71
CA VAL A 252 10.15 -9.97 -13.34
C VAL A 252 11.33 -9.00 -13.32
N TYR A 253 12.35 -9.21 -14.15
CA TYR A 253 13.53 -8.32 -14.25
C TYR A 253 13.16 -6.87 -14.62
N VAL A 254 12.40 -6.70 -15.71
CA VAL A 254 11.95 -5.38 -16.17
C VAL A 254 11.07 -4.67 -15.13
N LEU A 255 10.18 -5.43 -14.45
CA LEU A 255 9.33 -4.89 -13.39
C LEU A 255 10.13 -4.50 -12.15
N SER A 256 11.12 -5.32 -11.78
CA SER A 256 12.05 -5.06 -10.67
C SER A 256 12.83 -3.76 -10.90
N MET A 257 13.36 -3.59 -12.11
CA MET A 257 14.04 -2.38 -12.51
C MET A 257 13.11 -1.15 -12.56
N THR A 258 11.87 -1.33 -13.04
CA THR A 258 10.86 -0.27 -13.07
C THR A 258 10.53 0.23 -11.67
N GLU A 259 10.34 -0.69 -10.72
CA GLU A 259 10.04 -0.38 -9.32
C GLU A 259 11.20 0.34 -8.64
N MET A 260 12.43 -0.16 -8.81
CA MET A 260 13.65 0.47 -8.29
C MET A 260 13.84 1.88 -8.86
N ALA A 261 13.75 2.03 -10.20
CA ALA A 261 13.89 3.32 -10.87
C ALA A 261 12.82 4.30 -10.43
N ALA A 262 11.55 3.86 -10.32
CA ALA A 262 10.46 4.69 -9.81
C ALA A 262 10.74 5.17 -8.38
N ALA A 263 11.18 4.30 -7.48
CA ALA A 263 11.51 4.67 -6.11
C ALA A 263 12.62 5.76 -6.07
N ILE A 264 13.70 5.59 -6.83
CA ILE A 264 14.82 6.54 -6.92
C ILE A 264 14.37 7.89 -7.50
N ILE A 265 13.61 7.87 -8.60
CA ILE A 265 13.08 9.06 -9.26
C ILE A 265 12.28 9.88 -8.27
N VAL A 266 11.33 9.25 -7.57
CA VAL A 266 10.41 10.01 -6.73
C VAL A 266 11.09 10.55 -5.48
N VAL A 267 12.02 9.82 -4.87
CA VAL A 267 12.86 10.35 -3.80
C VAL A 267 13.65 11.59 -4.25
N SER A 268 14.02 11.68 -5.53
CA SER A 268 14.78 12.80 -6.09
C SER A 268 13.94 14.07 -6.34
N LEU A 269 12.63 13.95 -6.57
CA LEU A 269 11.74 15.06 -6.96
C LEU A 269 11.60 16.20 -5.93
N PRO A 270 11.47 15.97 -4.60
CA PRO A 270 11.30 17.04 -3.62
C PRO A 270 12.43 18.09 -3.65
N ALA A 271 13.66 17.67 -3.91
CA ALA A 271 14.82 18.56 -3.98
C ALA A 271 14.84 19.42 -5.26
N LEU A 272 14.34 18.88 -6.37
CA LEU A 272 14.34 19.50 -7.69
C LEU A 272 13.33 20.65 -7.82
N LYS A 273 12.23 20.65 -7.04
CA LYS A 273 11.22 21.74 -7.06
C LYS A 273 11.81 23.13 -6.79
N SER A 274 12.89 23.23 -6.03
CA SER A 274 13.58 24.52 -5.78
C SER A 274 13.98 25.25 -7.07
N LEU A 275 14.12 24.54 -8.20
CA LEU A 275 14.34 25.10 -9.53
C LEU A 275 13.08 25.63 -10.21
N LEU A 276 11.97 24.88 -10.13
CA LEU A 276 10.72 25.21 -10.84
C LEU A 276 10.09 26.51 -10.32
N HIS A 277 10.20 26.77 -9.01
CA HIS A 277 9.61 27.98 -8.44
C HIS A 277 10.39 29.27 -8.77
N ARG A 278 11.68 29.17 -9.12
CA ARG A 278 12.50 30.36 -9.46
C ARG A 278 12.45 30.75 -10.95
N ARG A 279 12.02 29.86 -11.83
CA ARG A 279 11.79 30.20 -13.25
C ARG A 279 10.54 31.07 -13.48
N GLY A 280 9.60 31.11 -12.52
CA GLY A 280 8.41 31.98 -12.57
C GLY A 280 8.58 33.38 -11.95
N LEU A 281 9.76 33.73 -11.44
CA LEU A 281 10.03 35.04 -10.79
C LEU A 281 11.09 35.87 -11.54
N ALA A 282 11.44 35.50 -12.77
CA ALA A 282 12.46 36.18 -13.57
C ALA A 282 11.88 37.06 -14.70
N THR A 283 10.59 37.40 -14.66
CA THR A 283 9.95 38.35 -15.59
C THR A 283 8.99 39.26 -14.84
N SER A 284 9.55 40.19 -14.05
CA SER A 284 8.93 41.49 -13.83
C SER A 284 10.05 42.53 -13.87
N LYS A 285 10.42 42.91 -15.09
CA LYS A 285 11.08 44.18 -15.39
C LYS A 285 10.00 45.07 -15.97
N TYR A 286 9.35 45.88 -15.14
CA TYR A 286 8.69 47.12 -15.56
C TYR A 286 8.51 48.01 -14.33
N GLY A 287 9.02 49.25 -14.40
CA GLY A 287 8.80 50.26 -13.38
C GLY A 287 10.04 51.04 -12.90
N THR A 288 10.99 51.38 -13.78
CA THR A 288 11.85 52.56 -13.55
C THR A 288 10.99 53.82 -13.67
N GLY A 289 10.56 54.37 -12.54
CA GLY A 289 10.09 55.74 -12.43
C GLY A 289 11.23 56.61 -11.90
N GLN A 290 11.87 57.37 -12.79
CA GLN A 290 12.73 58.49 -12.42
C GLN A 290 11.86 59.60 -11.83
N THR A 291 12.32 60.21 -10.74
CA THR A 291 12.03 61.62 -10.45
C THR A 291 13.23 62.19 -9.69
N GLU A 292 13.84 63.20 -10.28
CA GLU A 292 14.99 63.96 -9.80
C GLU A 292 14.63 64.94 -8.67
N SER A 293 15.70 65.44 -8.00
CA SER A 293 15.80 66.63 -7.11
C SER A 293 15.11 66.51 -5.74
N ASP A 294 15.71 66.84 -4.60
CA ASP A 294 16.70 67.87 -4.29
C ASP A 294 17.66 67.46 -3.16
N GLY A 295 18.88 67.99 -3.22
CA GLY A 295 19.93 67.75 -2.24
C GLY A 295 19.79 68.60 -0.98
N LEU A 296 20.41 68.14 0.10
CA LEU A 296 21.11 69.00 1.07
C LEU A 296 21.99 68.15 1.98
N ALA A 297 23.26 68.54 2.02
CA ALA A 297 24.33 67.94 2.79
C ALA A 297 24.26 68.32 4.27
N TYR A 298 24.65 67.39 5.16
CA TYR A 298 25.21 67.75 6.46
C TYR A 298 26.36 66.81 6.83
N LYS A 299 27.51 67.42 7.16
CA LYS A 299 28.80 66.82 7.54
C LYS A 299 29.04 66.99 9.05
N LYS A 300 30.03 66.23 9.54
CA LYS A 300 30.82 66.31 10.81
C LYS A 300 30.23 65.54 12.01
N HIS A 301 31.01 64.89 12.89
CA HIS A 301 32.41 64.41 12.97
C HIS A 301 32.46 63.45 14.21
N PRO A 302 33.53 62.65 14.40
CA PRO A 302 33.67 61.62 15.44
C PRO A 302 34.45 62.11 16.67
N THR A 303 34.39 61.37 17.78
CA THR A 303 35.33 61.28 18.93
C THR A 303 34.65 60.40 19.99
N ALA A 304 35.27 59.65 20.89
CA ALA A 304 36.65 59.25 21.16
C ALA A 304 36.58 58.01 22.07
N SER A 305 37.61 57.18 22.00
CA SER A 305 37.95 56.09 22.90
C SER A 305 38.33 56.57 24.31
N SER A 306 38.02 55.81 25.36
CA SER A 306 38.92 55.67 26.51
C SER A 306 38.74 54.34 27.24
N HIS A 307 39.88 53.77 27.61
CA HIS A 307 40.14 52.47 28.23
C HIS A 307 40.01 52.49 29.77
N SER A 308 39.67 51.33 30.36
CA SER A 308 40.39 50.64 31.47
C SER A 308 39.48 49.54 32.07
N HIS A 309 39.75 48.25 31.87
CA HIS A 309 40.63 47.34 32.66
C HIS A 309 40.27 47.18 34.15
N PHE A 310 39.71 46.01 34.53
CA PHE A 310 40.30 45.11 35.55
C PHE A 310 39.69 43.68 35.51
N LYS A 311 40.57 42.70 35.74
CA LYS A 311 40.50 41.20 35.75
C LYS A 311 39.78 40.66 37.02
N LEU A 312 39.56 39.37 37.34
CA LEU A 312 39.49 38.01 36.77
C LEU A 312 39.36 37.07 38.01
N SER A 313 38.54 36.02 38.00
CA SER A 313 38.73 34.76 38.77
C SER A 313 37.73 33.72 38.25
N SER A 314 38.14 32.69 37.49
CA SER A 314 38.61 31.36 37.95
C SER A 314 37.53 30.59 38.74
N GLY A 315 37.11 29.37 38.39
CA GLY A 315 37.69 28.39 37.48
C GLY A 315 36.80 27.18 37.18
N ARG A 316 37.45 26.17 36.58
CA ARG A 316 36.98 24.94 35.91
C ARG A 316 36.35 23.86 36.81
N ASP A 317 35.57 22.99 36.14
CA ASP A 317 34.95 21.71 36.57
C ASP A 317 35.94 20.66 37.14
N PRO A 318 35.47 19.55 37.78
CA PRO A 318 35.03 18.37 37.01
C PRO A 318 33.89 17.50 37.62
N TYR A 319 33.44 16.54 36.81
CA TYR A 319 32.56 15.37 37.06
C TYR A 319 32.66 14.68 38.43
N GLU A 320 31.53 14.21 38.98
CA GLU A 320 31.43 12.89 39.62
C GLU A 320 29.99 12.36 39.69
N ALA A 321 29.87 11.03 39.61
CA ALA A 321 28.64 10.25 39.54
C ALA A 321 28.11 9.87 40.93
N THR A 322 26.80 9.69 41.08
CA THR A 322 26.27 8.69 42.03
C THR A 322 24.86 8.25 41.66
N THR A 323 24.77 6.99 41.29
CA THR A 323 23.55 6.18 41.15
C THR A 323 23.01 5.83 42.54
N ARG A 324 21.70 5.94 42.77
CA ARG A 324 21.01 5.21 43.84
C ARG A 324 19.88 4.38 43.24
N VAL A 325 20.13 3.08 43.27
CA VAL A 325 19.18 2.00 43.01
C VAL A 325 18.35 1.79 44.28
N VAL A 326 17.03 1.70 44.15
CA VAL A 326 16.15 1.09 45.15
C VAL A 326 15.58 -0.16 44.49
N ALA A 327 15.86 -1.31 45.11
CA ALA A 327 15.42 -2.63 44.72
C ALA A 327 14.32 -3.10 45.67
N GLU A 328 13.25 -3.68 45.13
CA GLU A 328 12.35 -4.63 45.81
C GLU A 328 11.95 -5.67 44.74
N ASN A 329 12.65 -6.80 44.69
CA ASN A 329 12.35 -8.10 45.32
C ASN A 329 11.25 -8.91 44.62
N GLU A 330 11.73 -9.83 43.77
CA GLU A 330 11.03 -11.00 43.26
C GLU A 330 10.90 -12.11 44.32
N SER A 331 9.76 -12.80 44.29
CA SER A 331 9.54 -14.15 44.82
C SER A 331 8.70 -14.82 43.74
N GLY A 332 9.08 -15.88 43.02
CA GLY A 332 9.94 -16.99 43.36
C GLY A 332 9.05 -18.24 43.39
N SER A 333 9.12 -19.08 42.35
CA SER A 333 9.08 -20.55 42.46
C SER A 333 9.27 -21.19 41.08
N GLU A 334 10.52 -21.50 40.75
CA GLU A 334 10.88 -22.64 39.90
C GLU A 334 10.57 -23.93 40.67
N VAL A 335 10.15 -24.99 39.97
CA VAL A 335 10.02 -26.33 40.54
C VAL A 335 10.95 -27.28 39.79
N GLU A 336 11.73 -27.99 40.58
CA GLU A 336 12.92 -28.77 40.23
C GLU A 336 12.67 -30.02 39.37
N LEU A 337 13.72 -30.33 38.61
CA LEU A 337 14.04 -31.62 38.00
C LEU A 337 14.35 -32.65 39.09
N ASN A 338 13.60 -33.76 39.14
CA ASN A 338 13.99 -34.93 39.92
C ASN A 338 14.53 -36.03 39.01
N ASN A 339 15.83 -36.30 39.14
CA ASN A 339 16.49 -37.51 38.69
C ASN A 339 16.17 -38.65 39.66
N LEU A 340 15.46 -39.69 39.19
CA LEU A 340 15.35 -40.97 39.89
C LEU A 340 15.92 -42.09 39.02
N LYS A 341 17.13 -42.50 39.38
CA LYS A 341 17.78 -43.73 38.93
C LYS A 341 17.18 -44.88 39.76
N ARG A 342 16.43 -45.79 39.13
CA ARG A 342 16.11 -47.11 39.71
C ARG A 342 16.19 -48.18 38.63
N SER A 343 16.88 -49.25 38.99
CA SER A 343 17.31 -50.40 38.21
C SER A 343 16.18 -51.38 37.87
N ASP A 344 16.42 -52.12 36.78
CA ASP A 344 15.90 -53.44 36.41
C ASP A 344 14.39 -53.62 36.25
N VAL A 345 13.87 -53.34 35.05
CA VAL A 345 12.66 -53.99 34.54
C VAL A 345 12.82 -54.28 33.03
N ILE A 346 12.67 -55.56 32.68
CA ILE A 346 12.70 -56.11 31.32
C ILE A 346 11.49 -55.59 30.54
N TYR A 347 11.69 -54.79 29.48
CA TYR A 347 10.62 -54.43 28.57
C TYR A 347 10.39 -55.56 27.55
N LYS A 348 9.25 -56.22 27.65
CA LYS A 348 8.67 -57.03 26.57
C LYS A 348 8.07 -56.04 25.56
N SER A 349 8.62 -56.00 24.34
CA SER A 349 8.11 -55.12 23.27
C SER A 349 6.76 -55.64 22.74
N ALA A 350 5.67 -55.20 23.36
CA ALA A 350 4.36 -55.23 22.74
C ALA A 350 4.25 -54.02 21.81
N ARG A 351 4.18 -54.25 20.50
CA ARG A 351 3.75 -53.23 19.54
C ARG A 351 2.27 -52.93 19.82
N THR A 352 2.01 -51.94 20.67
CA THR A 352 0.74 -51.23 20.66
C THR A 352 0.89 -50.11 19.65
N ALA A 353 0.16 -50.20 18.53
CA ALA A 353 -0.07 -49.05 17.68
C ALA A 353 -0.80 -48.01 18.55
N VAL A 354 -0.06 -47.01 19.04
CA VAL A 354 -0.66 -45.81 19.59
C VAL A 354 -1.23 -45.09 18.37
N SER A 355 -2.55 -45.14 18.23
CA SER A 355 -3.27 -44.18 17.42
C SER A 355 -2.87 -42.81 17.96
N GLN A 356 -1.95 -42.13 17.27
CA GLN A 356 -1.72 -40.71 17.48
C GLN A 356 -3.04 -40.04 17.16
N THR A 357 -3.84 -39.75 18.19
CA THR A 357 -4.78 -38.64 18.12
C THR A 357 -3.96 -37.42 17.71
N PRO A 358 -4.23 -36.79 16.55
CA PRO A 358 -3.49 -35.62 16.16
C PRO A 358 -3.71 -34.54 17.23
N VAL A 359 -2.61 -33.92 17.64
CA VAL A 359 -2.60 -32.73 18.50
C VAL A 359 -3.45 -31.67 17.81
N LYS A 360 -4.71 -31.51 18.25
CA LYS A 360 -5.59 -30.39 17.92
C LYS A 360 -4.99 -29.11 18.53
N MET A 361 -4.02 -28.50 17.87
CA MET A 361 -3.59 -27.12 18.16
C MET A 361 -3.37 -26.34 16.86
N ALA A 362 -4.36 -26.38 15.98
CA ALA A 362 -4.67 -25.29 15.06
C ALA A 362 -6.17 -25.05 15.23
N TYR A 363 -6.57 -23.85 15.64
CA TYR A 363 -7.99 -23.48 15.75
C TYR A 363 -8.58 -23.42 14.34
N PHE A 364 -9.06 -24.55 13.83
CA PHE A 364 -9.79 -24.62 12.56
C PHE A 364 -11.16 -23.95 12.77
N ILE A 365 -11.48 -22.92 11.98
CA ILE A 365 -12.78 -22.26 12.03
C ILE A 365 -13.80 -23.22 11.43
N ASP A 366 -14.67 -23.74 12.29
CA ASP A 366 -15.76 -24.62 11.90
C ASP A 366 -16.78 -23.86 11.02
N GLY A 367 -17.50 -24.56 10.14
CA GLY A 367 -18.51 -23.94 9.27
C GLY A 367 -19.56 -23.18 10.08
N LYS A 368 -19.90 -23.69 11.27
CA LYS A 368 -20.80 -23.04 12.22
C LYS A 368 -20.25 -21.72 12.77
N ASP A 369 -18.97 -21.68 13.15
CA ASP A 369 -18.32 -20.48 13.69
C ASP A 369 -18.19 -19.40 12.60
N CYS A 370 -17.91 -19.83 11.37
CA CYS A 370 -17.96 -18.99 10.18
C CYS A 370 -19.32 -18.29 10.07
N MET A 371 -20.41 -19.04 9.96
CA MET A 371 -21.76 -18.48 9.81
C MET A 371 -22.14 -17.53 10.95
N ILE A 372 -21.88 -17.92 12.20
CA ILE A 372 -22.19 -17.05 13.35
C ILE A 372 -21.48 -15.70 13.21
N SER A 373 -20.20 -15.71 12.81
CA SER A 373 -19.43 -14.48 12.65
C SER A 373 -20.00 -13.57 11.55
N GLU A 374 -20.42 -14.13 10.41
CA GLU A 374 -20.95 -13.36 9.29
C GLU A 374 -22.27 -12.66 9.62
N TRP A 375 -23.20 -13.39 10.25
CA TRP A 375 -24.50 -12.85 10.65
C TRP A 375 -24.34 -11.76 11.72
N ILE A 376 -23.37 -11.89 12.64
CA ILE A 376 -23.05 -10.84 13.62
C ILE A 376 -22.53 -9.58 12.92
N LEU A 377 -21.57 -9.74 11.99
CA LEU A 377 -21.00 -8.61 11.23
C LEU A 377 -22.08 -7.88 10.41
N LEU A 378 -22.98 -8.63 9.77
CA LEU A 378 -24.13 -8.07 9.05
C LEU A 378 -25.05 -7.28 9.98
N ALA A 379 -25.43 -7.87 11.11
CA ALA A 379 -26.35 -7.25 12.07
C ALA A 379 -25.79 -5.91 12.57
N VAL A 380 -24.50 -5.86 12.90
CA VAL A 380 -23.82 -4.62 13.30
C VAL A 380 -23.90 -3.57 12.19
N SER A 381 -23.56 -3.94 10.95
CA SER A 381 -23.62 -3.02 9.80
C SER A 381 -25.04 -2.51 9.52
N TYR A 382 -26.05 -3.38 9.65
CA TYR A 382 -27.46 -3.03 9.46
C TYR A 382 -27.95 -1.99 10.48
N VAL A 383 -27.44 -2.03 11.72
CA VAL A 383 -27.72 -0.98 12.71
C VAL A 383 -27.25 0.38 12.19
N PHE A 384 -26.05 0.48 11.62
CA PHE A 384 -25.55 1.75 11.08
C PHE A 384 -26.37 2.25 9.88
N VAL A 385 -26.78 1.36 8.98
CA VAL A 385 -27.67 1.70 7.86
C VAL A 385 -29.02 2.19 8.37
N GLY A 386 -29.63 1.46 9.31
CA GLY A 386 -30.89 1.82 9.94
C GLY A 386 -30.83 3.16 10.67
N LEU A 387 -29.76 3.41 11.44
CA LEU A 387 -29.52 4.68 12.11
C LEU A 387 -29.39 5.84 11.11
N ARG A 388 -28.76 5.62 9.95
CA ARG A 388 -28.62 6.66 8.93
C ARG A 388 -29.96 6.99 8.27
N VAL A 389 -30.72 5.97 7.90
CA VAL A 389 -32.07 6.13 7.35
C VAL A 389 -32.98 6.83 8.36
N TYR A 390 -32.91 6.41 9.64
CA TYR A 390 -33.67 7.04 10.73
C TYR A 390 -33.30 8.52 10.90
N THR A 391 -32.00 8.83 10.89
CA THR A 391 -31.50 10.21 11.03
C THR A 391 -32.08 11.10 9.94
N ARG A 392 -32.06 10.65 8.68
CA ARG A 392 -32.61 11.44 7.58
C ARG A 392 -34.12 11.60 7.64
N LEU A 393 -34.85 10.50 7.78
CA LEU A 393 -36.31 10.52 7.69
C LEU A 393 -36.98 11.14 8.93
N PHE A 394 -36.48 10.84 10.12
CA PHE A 394 -37.16 11.21 11.37
C PHE A 394 -36.51 12.36 12.12
N ARG A 395 -35.16 12.45 12.14
CA ARG A 395 -34.46 13.52 12.85
C ARG A 395 -34.33 14.78 12.01
N LEU A 396 -33.92 14.64 10.75
CA LEU A 396 -33.80 15.77 9.81
C LEU A 396 -35.10 16.03 9.04
N ARG A 397 -36.02 15.06 8.96
CA ARG A 397 -37.26 15.14 8.17
C ARG A 397 -37.01 15.45 6.69
N GLU A 398 -35.92 14.91 6.16
CA GLU A 398 -35.52 15.05 4.76
C GLU A 398 -35.87 13.78 3.97
N LYS A 399 -36.01 13.92 2.65
CA LYS A 399 -36.11 12.78 1.75
C LYS A 399 -34.76 12.05 1.67
N LEU A 400 -34.78 10.75 1.39
CA LEU A 400 -33.57 9.98 1.14
C LEU A 400 -32.84 10.53 -0.10
N ALA A 401 -31.53 10.76 0.04
CA ALA A 401 -30.68 11.16 -1.06
C ALA A 401 -30.20 9.92 -1.83
N LEU A 402 -29.65 10.15 -3.03
CA LEU A 402 -29.05 9.08 -3.85
C LEU A 402 -28.01 8.26 -3.06
N SER A 403 -27.23 8.92 -2.19
CA SER A 403 -26.26 8.23 -1.32
C SER A 403 -26.92 7.19 -0.42
N ASP A 404 -28.13 7.46 0.07
CA ASP A 404 -28.80 6.57 1.02
C ASP A 404 -29.46 5.39 0.30
N TYR A 405 -30.01 5.61 -0.91
CA TYR A 405 -30.50 4.51 -1.75
C TYR A 405 -29.37 3.54 -2.13
N LEU A 406 -28.20 4.06 -2.52
CA LEU A 406 -27.03 3.24 -2.83
C LEU A 406 -26.50 2.49 -1.60
N LEU A 407 -26.58 3.09 -0.41
CA LEU A 407 -26.21 2.42 0.83
C LEU A 407 -27.19 1.27 1.17
N ILE A 408 -28.49 1.50 1.01
CA ILE A 408 -29.52 0.47 1.22
C ILE A 408 -29.32 -0.68 0.22
N LEU A 409 -29.05 -0.36 -1.05
CA LEU A 409 -28.75 -1.37 -2.07
C LEU A 409 -27.52 -2.20 -1.70
N SER A 410 -26.47 -1.55 -1.17
CA SER A 410 -25.30 -2.27 -0.65
C SER A 410 -25.63 -3.21 0.51
N ALA A 411 -26.55 -2.82 1.41
CA ALA A 411 -26.98 -3.66 2.51
C ALA A 411 -27.72 -4.91 2.01
N PHE A 412 -28.65 -4.73 1.07
CA PHE A 412 -29.34 -5.86 0.40
C PHE A 412 -28.36 -6.81 -0.29
N ASN A 413 -27.34 -6.25 -0.93
CA ASN A 413 -26.32 -7.04 -1.58
C ASN A 413 -25.47 -7.85 -0.57
N ALA A 414 -25.10 -7.26 0.57
CA ALA A 414 -24.40 -7.97 1.64
C ALA A 414 -25.25 -9.11 2.24
N LEU A 415 -26.57 -8.92 2.34
CA LEU A 415 -27.49 -9.99 2.73
C LEU A 415 -27.56 -11.11 1.68
N ALA A 416 -27.59 -10.75 0.39
CA ALA A 416 -27.59 -11.74 -0.69
C ALA A 416 -26.32 -12.61 -0.68
N LEU A 417 -25.16 -12.00 -0.41
CA LEU A 417 -23.89 -12.71 -0.22
C LEU A 417 -23.98 -13.74 0.93
N ILE A 418 -24.42 -13.32 2.12
CA ILE A 418 -24.56 -14.23 3.28
C ILE A 418 -25.59 -15.33 3.01
N ILE A 419 -26.64 -15.06 2.24
CA ILE A 419 -27.60 -16.10 1.84
C ILE A 419 -26.89 -17.16 0.99
N CYS A 420 -26.03 -16.77 0.04
CA CYS A 420 -25.21 -17.71 -0.72
C CYS A 420 -24.26 -18.52 0.17
N ASP A 421 -23.62 -17.88 1.15
CA ASP A 421 -22.69 -18.54 2.07
C ASP A 421 -23.43 -19.50 3.02
N THR A 422 -24.64 -19.13 3.47
CA THR A 422 -25.53 -19.99 4.26
C THR A 422 -26.04 -21.19 3.45
N LEU A 423 -26.33 -21.02 2.16
CA LEU A 423 -26.68 -22.14 1.29
C LEU A 423 -25.49 -23.08 1.08
N THR A 424 -24.29 -22.53 0.94
CA THR A 424 -23.04 -23.30 0.86
C THR A 424 -22.81 -24.11 2.14
N TYR A 425 -23.09 -23.53 3.32
CA TYR A 425 -23.08 -24.25 4.60
C TYR A 425 -24.08 -25.40 4.64
N GLN A 426 -25.32 -25.16 4.21
CA GLN A 426 -26.38 -26.19 4.22
C GLN A 426 -26.08 -27.38 3.31
N LEU A 427 -25.25 -27.18 2.28
CA LEU A 427 -24.75 -28.26 1.43
C LEU A 427 -23.63 -29.08 2.09
N GLY A 428 -23.17 -28.71 3.29
CA GLY A 428 -22.10 -29.39 4.02
C GLY A 428 -20.69 -29.09 3.52
N VAL A 429 -20.54 -28.16 2.57
CA VAL A 429 -19.28 -27.91 1.84
C VAL A 429 -18.17 -27.35 2.73
N MET A 430 -18.54 -26.61 3.78
CA MET A 430 -17.56 -26.07 4.74
C MET A 430 -16.96 -27.13 5.68
N ASP A 431 -17.58 -28.32 5.74
CA ASP A 431 -17.14 -29.43 6.58
C ASP A 431 -16.59 -30.59 5.73
N ASN A 432 -17.26 -30.93 4.61
CA ASN A 432 -16.84 -31.93 3.63
C ASN A 432 -17.10 -31.42 2.21
N TRP A 433 -16.04 -31.27 1.42
CA TRP A 433 -16.12 -30.72 0.07
C TRP A 433 -16.54 -31.78 -0.96
N GLU A 434 -17.68 -31.57 -1.62
CA GLU A 434 -18.12 -32.33 -2.79
C GLU A 434 -18.57 -31.37 -3.90
N SER A 435 -18.07 -31.56 -5.12
CA SER A 435 -18.42 -30.72 -6.26
C SER A 435 -19.83 -31.03 -6.77
N SER A 436 -20.65 -29.99 -6.97
CA SER A 436 -21.99 -30.14 -7.54
C SER A 436 -22.37 -28.93 -8.40
N VAL A 437 -23.27 -29.15 -9.38
CA VAL A 437 -23.81 -28.06 -10.22
C VAL A 437 -24.48 -26.98 -9.36
N THR A 438 -25.17 -27.39 -8.29
CA THR A 438 -25.82 -26.47 -7.36
C THR A 438 -24.80 -25.61 -6.64
N LEU A 439 -23.71 -26.21 -6.14
CA LEU A 439 -22.61 -25.48 -5.52
C LEU A 439 -21.99 -24.48 -6.49
N SER A 440 -21.63 -24.91 -7.71
CA SER A 440 -21.03 -24.01 -8.70
C SER A 440 -21.93 -22.81 -9.06
N LYS A 441 -23.25 -22.99 -9.11
CA LYS A 441 -24.21 -21.88 -9.31
C LYS A 441 -24.26 -20.93 -8.12
N ILE A 442 -24.20 -21.46 -6.89
CA ILE A 442 -24.16 -20.65 -5.67
C ILE A 442 -22.83 -19.87 -5.60
N SER A 443 -21.70 -20.52 -5.87
CA SER A 443 -20.38 -19.87 -5.91
C SER A 443 -20.31 -18.79 -6.98
N PHE A 444 -20.90 -19.02 -8.15
CA PHE A 444 -21.02 -18.00 -9.19
C PHE A 444 -21.84 -16.79 -8.74
N ALA A 445 -23.00 -17.02 -8.13
CA ALA A 445 -23.84 -15.94 -7.59
C ALA A 445 -23.16 -15.19 -6.43
N SER A 446 -22.47 -15.91 -5.53
CA SER A 446 -21.67 -15.36 -4.44
C SER A 446 -20.60 -14.40 -4.98
N ASN A 447 -19.87 -14.82 -6.03
CA ASN A 447 -18.87 -13.99 -6.68
C ASN A 447 -19.47 -12.66 -7.16
N TYR A 448 -20.60 -12.70 -7.88
CA TYR A 448 -21.30 -11.48 -8.31
C TYR A 448 -21.70 -10.55 -7.17
N PHE A 449 -22.30 -11.11 -6.11
CA PHE A 449 -22.73 -10.29 -4.98
C PHE A 449 -21.53 -9.68 -4.27
N TYR A 450 -20.41 -10.37 -4.13
CA TYR A 450 -19.23 -9.77 -3.53
C TYR A 450 -18.55 -8.78 -4.51
N ASP A 451 -18.11 -9.22 -5.68
CA ASP A 451 -17.29 -8.45 -6.62
C ASP A 451 -17.99 -7.19 -7.14
N VAL A 452 -19.21 -7.32 -7.66
CA VAL A 452 -19.97 -6.16 -8.17
C VAL A 452 -20.56 -5.34 -7.03
N GLY A 453 -21.02 -6.02 -5.99
CA GLY A 453 -21.66 -5.39 -4.85
C GLY A 453 -20.77 -4.45 -4.05
N MET A 454 -19.46 -4.71 -4.04
CA MET A 454 -18.45 -3.86 -3.40
C MET A 454 -18.35 -2.45 -4.01
N GLY A 455 -18.95 -2.23 -5.19
CA GLY A 455 -19.09 -0.92 -5.81
C GLY A 455 -20.14 -0.03 -5.15
N PHE A 456 -21.21 -0.58 -4.57
CA PHE A 456 -22.32 0.21 -4.03
C PHE A 456 -21.92 1.10 -2.84
N PRO A 457 -21.14 0.65 -1.83
CA PRO A 457 -20.63 1.54 -0.78
C PRO A 457 -19.82 2.71 -1.35
N LYS A 458 -18.97 2.44 -2.34
CA LYS A 458 -18.08 3.43 -2.94
C LYS A 458 -18.88 4.49 -3.71
N MET A 459 -19.87 4.05 -4.49
CA MET A 459 -20.80 4.94 -5.19
C MET A 459 -21.68 5.73 -4.22
N SER A 460 -22.10 5.14 -3.10
CA SER A 460 -22.82 5.84 -2.03
C SER A 460 -21.99 6.98 -1.43
N MET A 461 -20.69 6.74 -1.18
CA MET A 461 -19.78 7.76 -0.68
C MET A 461 -19.54 8.89 -1.67
N LEU A 462 -19.36 8.56 -2.95
CA LEU A 462 -19.22 9.55 -4.01
C LEU A 462 -20.49 10.40 -4.18
N ALA A 463 -21.68 9.77 -4.14
CA ALA A 463 -22.95 10.48 -4.15
C ALA A 463 -23.12 11.40 -2.93
N PHE A 464 -22.61 11.01 -1.76
CA PHE A 464 -22.58 11.87 -0.58
C PHE A 464 -21.71 13.10 -0.80
N TYR A 465 -20.49 12.94 -1.35
CA TYR A 465 -19.65 14.08 -1.70
C TYR A 465 -20.27 14.96 -2.79
N TRP A 466 -21.00 14.35 -3.73
CA TRP A 466 -21.72 15.07 -4.77
C TRP A 466 -22.78 16.01 -4.21
N ALA A 467 -23.49 15.60 -3.15
CA ALA A 467 -24.46 16.43 -2.46
C ALA A 467 -23.80 17.55 -1.65
N TYR A 468 -22.59 17.30 -1.13
CA TYR A 468 -21.87 18.25 -0.27
C TYR A 468 -21.13 19.36 -1.05
N PHE A 469 -20.63 19.08 -2.25
CA PHE A 469 -19.85 20.03 -3.06
C PHE A 469 -20.63 20.55 -4.27
N PRO A 470 -21.37 21.68 -4.14
CA PRO A 470 -22.06 22.30 -5.27
C PRO A 470 -21.07 22.79 -6.34
N ALA A 471 -21.51 22.74 -7.60
CA ALA A 471 -20.67 23.04 -8.78
C ALA A 471 -20.19 24.50 -8.79
N ASP A 472 -21.00 25.41 -8.26
CA ASP A 472 -20.76 26.86 -8.31
C ASP A 472 -19.63 27.29 -7.37
N THR A 473 -19.44 26.58 -6.26
CA THR A 473 -18.44 26.93 -5.24
C THR A 473 -17.09 26.24 -5.47
N SER A 474 -17.06 25.06 -6.12
CA SER A 474 -15.83 24.24 -6.20
C SER A 474 -15.70 23.48 -7.53
N PRO A 475 -15.50 24.17 -8.67
CA PRO A 475 -15.50 23.54 -10.00
C PRO A 475 -14.39 22.49 -10.18
N THR A 476 -13.23 22.69 -9.56
CA THR A 476 -12.12 21.72 -9.59
C THR A 476 -12.47 20.43 -8.85
N MET A 477 -13.12 20.53 -7.69
CA MET A 477 -13.58 19.37 -6.92
C MET A 477 -14.64 18.60 -7.69
N ARG A 478 -15.53 19.31 -8.41
CA ARG A 478 -16.55 18.69 -9.24
C ARG A 478 -15.97 17.90 -10.41
N LYS A 479 -14.93 18.43 -11.07
CA LYS A 479 -14.19 17.71 -12.12
C LYS A 479 -13.49 16.46 -11.56
N ALA A 480 -12.88 16.56 -10.38
CA ALA A 480 -12.28 15.40 -9.71
C ALA A 480 -13.32 14.33 -9.34
N LEU A 481 -14.47 14.73 -8.80
CA LEU A 481 -15.57 13.82 -8.49
C LEU A 481 -16.12 13.13 -9.74
N TRP A 482 -16.27 13.84 -10.87
CA TRP A 482 -16.63 13.23 -12.15
C TRP A 482 -15.60 12.17 -12.57
N GLY A 483 -14.31 12.50 -12.51
CA GLY A 483 -13.23 11.58 -12.86
C GLY A 483 -13.20 10.32 -11.99
N ILE A 484 -13.33 10.47 -10.67
CA ILE A 484 -13.33 9.34 -9.73
C ILE A 484 -14.60 8.50 -9.89
N THR A 485 -15.77 9.13 -10.09
CA THR A 485 -17.03 8.40 -10.31
C THR A 485 -16.98 7.60 -11.62
N ALA A 486 -16.43 8.19 -12.68
CA ALA A 486 -16.21 7.48 -13.95
C ALA A 486 -15.24 6.31 -13.77
N PHE A 487 -14.12 6.51 -13.05
CA PHE A 487 -13.16 5.45 -12.78
C PHE A 487 -13.78 4.29 -11.98
N VAL A 488 -14.52 4.59 -10.90
CA VAL A 488 -15.20 3.57 -10.09
C VAL A 488 -16.26 2.84 -10.94
N GLY A 489 -17.10 3.57 -11.67
CA GLY A 489 -18.10 2.97 -12.54
C GLY A 489 -17.51 2.06 -13.62
N LEU A 490 -16.44 2.50 -14.29
CA LEU A 490 -15.74 1.70 -15.30
C LEU A 490 -15.05 0.48 -14.68
N SER A 491 -14.49 0.60 -13.48
CA SER A 491 -13.83 -0.50 -12.77
C SER A 491 -14.82 -1.61 -12.43
N TYR A 492 -15.97 -1.28 -11.83
CA TYR A 492 -16.99 -2.29 -11.51
C TYR A 492 -17.74 -2.81 -12.75
N MET A 493 -17.81 -2.03 -13.83
CA MET A 493 -18.29 -2.53 -15.12
C MET A 493 -17.30 -3.55 -15.72
N ALA A 494 -15.99 -3.29 -15.59
CA ALA A 494 -14.96 -4.22 -16.05
C ALA A 494 -14.97 -5.52 -15.25
N ILE A 495 -15.08 -5.44 -13.92
CA ILE A 495 -15.24 -6.61 -13.03
C ILE A 495 -16.49 -7.41 -13.42
N LEU A 496 -17.65 -6.74 -13.54
CA LEU A 496 -18.89 -7.39 -13.95
C LEU A 496 -18.72 -8.11 -15.30
N TRP A 497 -18.08 -7.47 -16.27
CA TRP A 497 -17.90 -8.05 -17.61
C TRP A 497 -16.94 -9.24 -17.58
N ASP A 498 -15.87 -9.14 -16.81
CA ASP A 498 -14.92 -10.22 -16.58
C ASP A 498 -15.62 -11.42 -15.94
N ASP A 499 -16.32 -11.22 -14.81
CA ASP A 499 -17.04 -12.29 -14.12
C ASP A 499 -18.09 -12.97 -14.99
N THR A 500 -18.78 -12.20 -15.83
CA THR A 500 -19.83 -12.72 -16.73
C THR A 500 -19.25 -13.55 -17.87
N PHE A 501 -18.17 -13.07 -18.49
CA PHE A 501 -17.72 -13.55 -19.79
C PHE A 501 -16.32 -14.17 -19.80
N PHE A 502 -15.71 -14.36 -18.63
CA PHE A 502 -14.38 -14.97 -18.50
C PHE A 502 -14.28 -16.32 -19.23
N CYS A 503 -15.26 -17.21 -19.01
CA CYS A 503 -15.31 -18.53 -19.64
C CYS A 503 -15.92 -18.53 -21.06
N GLY A 504 -16.08 -17.35 -21.66
CA GLY A 504 -16.66 -17.16 -22.99
C GLY A 504 -18.12 -16.72 -22.97
N LYS A 505 -18.76 -16.77 -24.15
CA LYS A 505 -20.13 -16.23 -24.35
C LYS A 505 -21.22 -17.06 -23.67
N ASN A 506 -20.99 -18.36 -23.49
CA ASN A 506 -21.94 -19.27 -22.86
C ASN A 506 -21.68 -19.31 -21.36
N VAL A 507 -22.40 -18.48 -20.61
CA VAL A 507 -22.29 -18.37 -19.14
C VAL A 507 -22.51 -19.72 -18.44
N SER A 508 -23.28 -20.63 -19.05
CA SER A 508 -23.54 -21.96 -18.49
C SER A 508 -22.33 -22.87 -18.33
N VAL A 509 -21.20 -22.55 -18.98
CA VAL A 509 -19.94 -23.29 -18.81
C VAL A 509 -19.43 -23.19 -17.37
N GLN A 510 -19.70 -22.08 -16.67
CA GLN A 510 -19.18 -21.79 -15.33
C GLN A 510 -19.67 -22.74 -14.23
N TRP A 511 -20.76 -23.48 -14.50
CA TRP A 511 -21.28 -24.51 -13.60
C TRP A 511 -21.32 -25.90 -14.25
N SER A 512 -20.53 -26.11 -15.32
CA SER A 512 -20.28 -27.45 -15.86
C SER A 512 -19.44 -28.28 -14.89
N GLN A 513 -19.67 -29.59 -14.85
CA GLN A 513 -18.90 -30.55 -14.04
C GLN A 513 -17.96 -31.41 -14.91
N GLU A 514 -17.74 -31.02 -16.17
CA GLU A 514 -16.79 -31.68 -17.05
C GLU A 514 -15.34 -31.45 -16.56
N GLU A 515 -14.46 -32.43 -16.76
CA GLU A 515 -13.05 -32.29 -16.42
C GLU A 515 -12.41 -31.11 -17.17
N GLY A 516 -11.82 -30.18 -16.43
CA GLY A 516 -11.23 -28.95 -17.01
C GLY A 516 -12.24 -27.86 -17.35
N ALA A 517 -13.51 -27.96 -16.91
CA ALA A 517 -14.48 -26.89 -17.08
C ALA A 517 -14.00 -25.57 -16.46
N CYS A 518 -14.09 -24.49 -17.24
CA CYS A 518 -13.73 -23.16 -16.79
C CYS A 518 -14.73 -22.64 -15.75
N SER A 519 -14.23 -22.04 -14.67
CA SER A 519 -15.05 -21.37 -13.66
C SER A 519 -14.35 -20.11 -13.18
N VAL A 520 -15.07 -18.98 -13.20
CA VAL A 520 -14.57 -17.70 -12.69
C VAL A 520 -14.17 -17.79 -11.21
N PHE A 521 -14.92 -18.57 -10.42
CA PHE A 521 -14.73 -18.68 -8.97
C PHE A 521 -13.41 -19.38 -8.61
N TYR A 522 -12.98 -20.33 -9.43
CA TYR A 522 -11.74 -21.08 -9.23
C TYR A 522 -10.56 -20.52 -10.04
N ALA A 523 -10.81 -19.56 -10.94
CA ALA A 523 -9.80 -18.96 -11.78
C ALA A 523 -8.99 -17.87 -11.03
N PRO A 524 -7.65 -17.89 -11.12
CA PRO A 524 -6.82 -16.91 -10.43
C PRO A 524 -6.87 -15.50 -11.02
N GLU A 525 -7.17 -15.34 -12.31
CA GLU A 525 -7.08 -14.07 -13.04
C GLU A 525 -8.19 -13.08 -12.68
N PRO A 526 -9.49 -13.47 -12.67
CA PRO A 526 -10.58 -12.57 -12.29
C PRO A 526 -10.42 -12.05 -10.87
N PHE A 527 -9.95 -12.91 -9.97
CA PHE A 527 -9.69 -12.55 -8.59
C PHE A 527 -8.61 -11.45 -8.44
N ILE A 528 -7.53 -11.53 -9.23
CA ILE A 528 -6.46 -10.52 -9.21
C ILE A 528 -6.97 -9.20 -9.80
N LEU A 529 -7.75 -9.26 -10.88
CA LEU A 529 -8.36 -8.08 -11.49
C LEU A 529 -9.28 -7.36 -10.50
N ASN A 530 -10.21 -8.10 -9.89
CA ASN A 530 -11.11 -7.57 -8.88
C ASN A 530 -10.35 -6.98 -7.69
N PHE A 531 -9.39 -7.69 -7.10
CA PHE A 531 -8.56 -7.16 -6.01
C PHE A 531 -7.90 -5.82 -6.39
N THR A 532 -7.27 -5.78 -7.56
CA THR A 532 -6.52 -4.60 -8.03
C THR A 532 -7.44 -3.40 -8.22
N LEU A 533 -8.57 -3.60 -8.92
CA LEU A 533 -9.53 -2.54 -9.20
C LEU A 533 -10.28 -2.09 -7.93
N ASN A 534 -10.66 -3.04 -7.07
CA ASN A 534 -11.31 -2.76 -5.79
C ASN A 534 -10.39 -1.95 -4.86
N LEU A 535 -9.13 -2.34 -4.72
CA LEU A 535 -8.11 -1.61 -3.95
C LEU A 535 -7.87 -0.21 -4.51
N ALA A 536 -7.73 -0.08 -5.83
CA ALA A 536 -7.58 1.23 -6.48
C ALA A 536 -8.79 2.14 -6.21
N CYS A 537 -10.01 1.61 -6.32
CA CYS A 537 -11.24 2.35 -6.04
C CYS A 537 -11.29 2.82 -4.59
N TYR A 538 -10.87 2.00 -3.61
CA TYR A 538 -10.77 2.42 -2.22
C TYR A 538 -9.81 3.60 -2.04
N ILE A 539 -8.63 3.53 -2.64
CA ILE A 539 -7.64 4.61 -2.58
C ILE A 539 -8.25 5.89 -3.14
N PHE A 540 -8.82 5.87 -4.35
CA PHE A 540 -9.36 7.09 -4.96
C PHE A 540 -10.52 7.70 -4.17
N VAL A 541 -11.44 6.89 -3.65
CA VAL A 541 -12.60 7.36 -2.87
C VAL A 541 -12.15 7.96 -1.53
N TYR A 542 -11.18 7.34 -0.85
CA TYR A 542 -10.70 7.81 0.46
C TYR A 542 -9.68 8.94 0.38
N VAL A 543 -9.03 9.15 -0.76
CA VAL A 543 -8.12 10.28 -0.97
C VAL A 543 -8.88 11.61 -1.06
N LEU A 544 -10.10 11.60 -1.60
CA LEU A 544 -10.91 12.80 -1.76
C LEU A 544 -11.13 13.59 -0.45
N PRO A 545 -11.62 13.00 0.66
CA PRO A 545 -11.75 13.72 1.93
C PRO A 545 -10.40 14.17 2.52
N LEU A 546 -9.28 13.49 2.21
CA LEU A 546 -7.93 13.93 2.62
C LEU A 546 -7.52 15.20 1.88
N THR A 547 -7.81 15.29 0.57
CA THR A 547 -7.55 16.51 -0.20
C THR A 547 -8.38 17.70 0.31
N LEU A 548 -9.62 17.45 0.70
CA LEU A 548 -10.55 18.46 1.23
C LEU A 548 -10.14 18.98 2.60
N LEU A 549 -9.60 18.09 3.44
CA LEU A 549 -9.06 18.48 4.73
C LEU A 549 -7.74 19.25 4.57
N ALA A 550 -6.89 18.85 3.61
CA ALA A 550 -5.67 19.58 3.27
C ALA A 550 -5.94 20.98 2.70
N GLN A 551 -7.07 21.19 2.02
CA GLN A 551 -7.52 22.50 1.55
C GLN A 551 -8.17 23.37 2.64
N GLY A 552 -8.32 22.84 3.87
CA GLY A 552 -8.96 23.55 4.99
C GLY A 552 -10.48 23.70 4.85
N VAL A 553 -11.09 23.04 3.85
CA VAL A 553 -12.54 23.09 3.58
C VAL A 553 -13.31 22.23 4.59
N LEU A 554 -12.71 21.11 5.03
CA LEU A 554 -13.30 20.20 6.00
C LEU A 554 -12.64 20.39 7.38
N LYS A 555 -13.43 20.70 8.42
CA LYS A 555 -12.91 20.77 9.80
C LYS A 555 -12.73 19.36 10.39
N PRO A 556 -11.62 19.09 11.09
CA PRO A 556 -11.42 17.80 11.74
C PRO A 556 -12.49 17.58 12.81
N SER A 557 -13.09 16.38 12.81
CA SER A 557 -14.09 15.97 13.82
C SER A 557 -13.87 14.52 14.20
N LYS A 558 -14.29 14.13 15.42
CA LYS A 558 -14.14 12.74 15.91
C LYS A 558 -14.78 11.73 14.96
N GLY A 559 -15.97 12.03 14.43
CA GLY A 559 -16.67 11.16 13.47
C GLY A 559 -15.92 11.02 12.13
N LEU A 560 -15.30 12.09 11.65
CA LEU A 560 -14.47 12.05 10.45
C LEU A 560 -13.21 11.20 10.66
N THR A 561 -12.54 11.35 11.80
CA THR A 561 -11.36 10.54 12.15
C THR A 561 -11.72 9.04 12.24
N ILE A 562 -12.86 8.70 12.85
CA ILE A 562 -13.34 7.31 12.93
C ILE A 562 -13.61 6.75 11.53
N ALA A 563 -14.25 7.53 10.64
CA ALA A 563 -14.49 7.10 9.26
C ALA A 563 -13.19 6.82 8.48
N PHE A 564 -12.13 7.62 8.72
CA PHE A 564 -10.81 7.38 8.11
C PHE A 564 -10.12 6.13 8.65
N VAL A 565 -10.13 5.93 9.97
CA VAL A 565 -9.52 4.74 10.59
C VAL A 565 -10.21 3.47 10.10
N LEU A 566 -11.53 3.46 10.06
CA LEU A 566 -12.29 2.33 9.54
C LEU A 566 -12.13 2.15 8.02
N GLY A 567 -11.93 3.24 7.26
CA GLY A 567 -11.57 3.16 5.84
C GLY A 567 -10.20 2.54 5.60
N LEU A 568 -9.19 2.85 6.43
CA LEU A 568 -7.89 2.16 6.38
C LEU A 568 -8.03 0.69 6.76
N LEU A 569 -8.91 0.38 7.72
CA LEU A 569 -9.22 -1.00 8.09
C LEU A 569 -9.83 -1.77 6.91
N THR A 570 -10.72 -1.16 6.11
CA THR A 570 -11.26 -1.82 4.90
C THR A 570 -10.17 -2.17 3.89
N ILE A 571 -9.21 -1.27 3.66
CA ILE A 571 -8.07 -1.54 2.77
C ILE A 571 -7.23 -2.69 3.31
N PHE A 572 -6.96 -2.69 4.62
CA PHE A 572 -6.21 -3.76 5.27
C PHE A 572 -6.93 -5.11 5.15
N THR A 573 -8.26 -5.16 5.36
CA THR A 573 -9.03 -6.39 5.21
C THR A 573 -9.04 -6.92 3.77
N THR A 574 -9.12 -6.04 2.76
CA THR A 574 -9.00 -6.44 1.34
C THR A 574 -7.66 -7.12 1.07
N ILE A 575 -6.57 -6.59 1.63
CA ILE A 575 -5.21 -7.14 1.47
C ILE A 575 -5.10 -8.48 2.19
N VAL A 576 -5.55 -8.57 3.44
CA VAL A 576 -5.53 -9.82 4.21
C VAL A 576 -6.33 -10.91 3.48
N ARG A 577 -7.51 -10.57 2.95
CA ARG A 577 -8.34 -11.49 2.15
C ARG A 577 -7.61 -12.00 0.90
N PHE A 578 -6.94 -11.11 0.18
CA PHE A 578 -6.15 -11.47 -1.00
C PHE A 578 -5.00 -12.43 -0.64
N ILE A 579 -4.28 -12.13 0.44
CA ILE A 579 -3.19 -12.98 0.94
C ILE A 579 -3.74 -14.35 1.35
N THR A 580 -4.85 -14.41 2.09
CA THR A 580 -5.43 -15.69 2.51
C THR A 580 -5.84 -16.57 1.35
N LEU A 581 -6.33 -15.98 0.25
CA LEU A 581 -6.75 -16.72 -0.95
C LEU A 581 -5.58 -17.23 -1.80
N LYS A 582 -4.38 -16.64 -1.70
CA LYS A 582 -3.21 -17.03 -2.50
C LYS A 582 -2.14 -17.79 -1.72
N VAL A 583 -2.05 -17.59 -0.41
CA VAL A 583 -1.01 -18.22 0.43
C VAL A 583 -1.39 -19.64 0.85
N GLY A 584 -2.65 -20.07 0.70
CA GLY A 584 -3.08 -21.41 1.06
C GLY A 584 -2.86 -21.64 2.56
N THR A 585 -3.50 -20.83 3.40
CA THR A 585 -3.29 -20.77 4.86
C THR A 585 -3.67 -22.05 5.62
N GLY A 586 -4.12 -23.10 4.93
CA GLY A 586 -4.70 -24.31 5.52
C GLY A 586 -6.07 -24.07 6.17
N GLN A 587 -6.68 -22.89 5.98
CA GLN A 587 -8.02 -22.53 6.46
C GLN A 587 -8.85 -21.93 5.32
N GLU A 588 -9.43 -22.79 4.49
CA GLU A 588 -10.23 -22.38 3.32
C GLU A 588 -11.48 -21.59 3.73
N ASN A 589 -12.07 -21.95 4.88
CA ASN A 589 -13.26 -21.28 5.43
C ASN A 589 -13.01 -19.84 5.88
N LEU A 590 -11.75 -19.39 6.03
CA LEU A 590 -11.42 -18.03 6.49
C LEU A 590 -11.79 -16.95 5.45
N VAL A 591 -11.97 -17.34 4.18
CA VAL A 591 -12.29 -16.42 3.09
C VAL A 591 -13.70 -15.83 3.22
N TYR A 592 -14.68 -16.63 3.63
CA TYR A 592 -16.07 -16.19 3.81
C TYR A 592 -16.19 -15.04 4.84
N PRO A 593 -15.73 -15.20 6.10
CA PRO A 593 -15.85 -14.15 7.11
C PRO A 593 -14.99 -12.92 6.79
N LEU A 594 -13.89 -13.07 6.05
CA LEU A 594 -13.10 -11.93 5.58
C LEU A 594 -13.83 -11.14 4.47
N SER A 595 -14.52 -11.83 3.56
CA SER A 595 -15.31 -11.21 2.49
C SER A 595 -16.45 -10.38 3.08
N ILE A 596 -17.18 -10.93 4.05
CA ILE A 596 -18.27 -10.21 4.70
C ILE A 596 -17.78 -9.11 5.63
N LEU A 597 -16.64 -9.30 6.32
CA LEU A 597 -16.01 -8.27 7.13
C LEU A 597 -15.67 -7.05 6.28
N GLU A 598 -15.07 -7.26 5.11
CA GLU A 598 -14.72 -6.19 4.18
C GLU A 598 -15.96 -5.41 3.71
N MET A 599 -17.00 -6.13 3.25
CA MET A 599 -18.26 -5.55 2.80
C MET A 599 -18.97 -4.76 3.91
N THR A 600 -19.09 -5.34 5.11
CA THR A 600 -19.78 -4.72 6.24
C THR A 600 -19.02 -3.53 6.82
N LEU A 601 -17.68 -3.57 6.84
CA LEU A 601 -16.86 -2.41 7.17
C LEU A 601 -17.05 -1.29 6.15
N ALA A 602 -17.08 -1.60 4.85
CA ALA A 602 -17.30 -0.60 3.81
C ALA A 602 -18.66 0.10 3.95
N ILE A 603 -19.72 -0.67 4.20
CA ILE A 603 -21.07 -0.14 4.48
C ILE A 603 -21.05 0.75 5.72
N THR A 604 -20.44 0.28 6.81
CA THR A 604 -20.37 1.00 8.09
C THR A 604 -19.62 2.33 7.94
N VAL A 605 -18.46 2.33 7.27
CA VAL A 605 -17.66 3.53 7.00
C VAL A 605 -18.48 4.58 6.27
N VAL A 606 -19.19 4.17 5.23
CA VAL A 606 -19.96 5.08 4.39
C VAL A 606 -21.22 5.57 5.10
N ALA A 607 -21.75 4.81 6.07
CA ALA A 607 -22.90 5.21 6.88
C ALA A 607 -22.57 6.35 7.87
N LEU A 608 -21.36 6.35 8.45
CA LEU A 608 -20.96 7.24 9.55
C LEU A 608 -21.13 8.76 9.31
N PRO A 609 -20.76 9.35 8.16
CA PRO A 609 -20.89 10.79 7.94
C PRO A 609 -22.32 11.33 8.13
N GLY A 610 -23.32 10.50 7.81
CA GLY A 610 -24.74 10.85 7.95
C GLY A 610 -25.28 10.79 9.39
N LEU A 611 -24.50 10.29 10.36
CA LEU A 611 -24.93 10.10 11.75
C LEU A 611 -24.58 11.27 12.67
N LYS A 612 -23.85 12.28 12.18
CA LYS A 612 -23.46 13.45 12.98
C LYS A 612 -24.63 14.09 13.77
N PRO A 613 -25.83 14.29 13.19
CA PRO A 613 -26.97 14.88 13.92
C PRO A 613 -27.50 14.05 15.10
N LEU A 614 -27.17 12.75 15.19
CA LEU A 614 -27.52 11.93 16.35
C LEU A 614 -26.54 12.11 17.51
N LEU A 615 -25.28 12.41 17.20
CA LEU A 615 -24.20 12.54 18.19
C LEU A 615 -24.20 13.93 18.85
N ASP A 616 -24.58 14.97 18.11
CA ASP A 616 -24.72 16.32 18.67
C ASP A 616 -26.06 16.47 19.39
N ARG A 617 -26.04 16.28 20.72
CA ARG A 617 -27.20 16.35 21.62
C ARG A 617 -27.83 17.76 21.75
N SER A 618 -27.34 18.77 21.01
CA SER A 618 -27.63 20.19 21.25
C SER A 618 -28.30 20.98 20.12
N SER A 619 -28.63 20.40 18.95
CA SER A 619 -29.35 21.16 17.91
C SER A 619 -30.81 20.72 17.84
N LYS A 620 -31.67 21.43 18.59
CA LYS A 620 -33.03 21.68 18.11
C LYS A 620 -32.93 22.84 17.11
N SER A 621 -33.07 22.55 15.81
CA SER A 621 -33.14 23.55 14.72
C SER A 621 -31.81 24.33 14.52
N PRO A 622 -31.37 24.53 13.26
CA PRO A 622 -31.94 25.59 12.46
C PRO A 622 -32.47 25.05 11.13
N SER A 623 -33.63 25.58 10.75
CA SER A 623 -34.04 25.72 9.35
C SER A 623 -32.87 26.19 8.49
N ILE A 624 -32.83 25.70 7.26
CA ILE A 624 -31.98 26.12 6.15
C ILE A 624 -31.74 27.64 6.20
N GLU A 625 -30.62 28.05 6.78
CA GLU A 625 -29.89 29.22 6.35
C GLU A 625 -28.61 28.67 5.74
N THR A 626 -28.50 28.92 4.43
CA THR A 626 -27.25 28.98 3.69
C THR A 626 -26.11 29.36 4.63
N VAL A 627 -25.18 28.42 4.87
CA VAL A 627 -23.89 28.76 5.47
C VAL A 627 -23.23 29.69 4.48
N GLU A 628 -23.35 31.00 4.73
CA GLU A 628 -22.55 32.01 4.08
C GLU A 628 -21.09 31.58 4.23
N VAL A 629 -20.44 31.37 3.09
CA VAL A 629 -18.99 31.37 3.00
C VAL A 629 -18.58 32.75 3.50
N GLU A 630 -18.03 32.80 4.70
CA GLU A 630 -17.51 34.03 5.30
C GLU A 630 -16.43 34.60 4.36
N ASN A 631 -16.86 35.55 3.53
CA ASN A 631 -16.01 36.37 2.69
C ASN A 631 -15.13 37.23 3.62
N GLN A 632 -14.01 36.69 4.08
CA GLN A 632 -12.91 37.55 4.50
C GLN A 632 -12.28 38.16 3.26
N ASN A 633 -12.79 39.32 2.88
CA ASN A 633 -12.06 40.38 2.20
C ASN A 633 -10.70 40.56 2.87
N LYS A 634 -9.67 39.89 2.34
CA LYS A 634 -8.31 40.40 2.42
C LYS A 634 -8.02 41.07 1.09
N ASN A 635 -8.26 42.38 1.08
CA ASN A 635 -7.67 43.31 0.14
C ASN A 635 -6.18 43.00 0.04
N PHE A 636 -5.75 42.52 -1.12
CA PHE A 636 -4.35 42.59 -1.53
C PHE A 636 -4.24 43.77 -2.49
N SER A 637 -3.83 44.91 -1.93
CA SER A 637 -2.97 45.87 -2.64
C SER A 637 -1.55 45.31 -2.70
#